data_AF-A0A9W9YSX0-F1
#
_entry.id   AF-A0A9W9YSX0-F1
#
_cell.length_a   1.000
_cell.length_b   1.000
_cell.length_c   1.000
_cell.angle_alpha   90.00
_cell.angle_beta   90.00
_cell.angle_gamma   90.00
#
_symmetry.space_group_name_H-M   'P 1'
#
loop_
_entity.id
_entity.type
_entity.pdbx_description
1 polymer ?
#
loop_
_entity_poly.entity_id
_entity_poly.type
_entity_poly.pdbx_seq_one_letter_code
_entity_poly.pdbx_strand_id
1 'polypeptide(L)'
;MERCRHSPGMQPLFAQDVEHLIDTCGVQTPKQLQMSFMLSASFHSGSRAGSFTGPKRRLNAEGMLESMNDNSPPIAAHMKLGSISFSKDETGLSMTMIYTYEKQYATNRAHRRPYHFTPLEEGSPYDPAKLGFLLLSVRGAFEQDPLTAYAEDNFAIKEEAKSWPLLCQVDQSSGASGHVDRFADYMVKDVKCGDCYRADHLLEGHLEKLLADKKLDEGLKKEYESVIGQIDNYGMKELGELLKKYNAKSPVTGNDLTDPVEFNLMFTTSIGPSGLIPGYLRPETAQGIFVNFKRLLEANNGRLPFAAAQIGPAFRNEISPRAGLLRVREFTLAEIEHFVDPCDKSHPKFENVSSQTVTLYPAEHQIEGQPAVHIALGDAVNKKIVNSQTMGYFLGRVYQFLLKVGADPSKIRFRQHMFNEMAHYACDCWDAELLTSYGWIECVGCADRACYDLAVHSKAAGERLVAQVDLEQPEMIDVVEIVPEKPAIGKAFKKEGKIIMEYLAQMDKDSIKEFEDKLNSNGEASITVDNKEFNIQKTMIREIKRYKKEIHVRDVEPHVIEPSFGVGRIMYAVLEHNFKIREGDEQRTWLSLPPAVAPVKCSVLPLSKNKEFAQFVKKLSECLTELDISHKVDDSSGSIGRRYARTDEIAIPFGITVDFDTVNKEPHSATLRERNSTRQIRAQIDELPSIVSNLVRGKVTWSEIEAKYGLFEGQETGAK
;
A
#
# COMPACT_ATOMS: atom_id res chain seq x y z
N MET A 1 35.26 -36.45 27.75
CA MET A 1 34.89 -37.35 28.86
C MET A 1 33.71 -36.67 29.55
N GLU A 2 32.52 -37.23 29.78
CA GLU A 2 31.88 -38.55 29.56
C GLU A 2 30.35 -38.32 29.74
N ARG A 3 29.34 -38.88 29.03
CA ARG A 3 29.13 -39.84 27.90
C ARG A 3 27.99 -39.27 27.01
N CYS A 4 27.67 -39.66 25.76
CA CYS A 4 27.71 -40.90 24.98
C CYS A 4 26.57 -41.92 25.24
N ARG A 5 25.96 -42.47 24.16
CA ARG A 5 24.78 -43.40 24.06
C ARG A 5 23.40 -42.70 24.08
N HIS A 6 22.40 -43.04 23.24
CA HIS A 6 22.29 -44.05 22.15
C HIS A 6 21.41 -43.55 20.96
N SER A 7 21.62 -44.15 19.79
CA SER A 7 20.68 -44.28 18.64
C SER A 7 20.60 -45.80 18.31
N PRO A 8 19.63 -46.37 17.53
CA PRO A 8 19.52 -46.10 16.07
C PRO A 8 18.13 -46.32 15.38
N GLY A 9 18.07 -46.02 14.07
CA GLY A 9 17.03 -46.50 13.13
C GLY A 9 15.87 -45.52 12.86
N MET A 10 15.37 -45.31 11.64
CA MET A 10 15.72 -45.84 10.31
C MET A 10 15.55 -44.75 9.21
N GLN A 11 16.08 -45.00 8.00
CA GLN A 11 15.95 -44.08 6.84
C GLN A 11 14.60 -44.25 6.11
N PRO A 12 14.30 -43.40 5.11
CA PRO A 12 14.50 -43.91 3.74
C PRO A 12 15.25 -42.97 2.78
N LEU A 13 15.47 -43.48 1.57
CA LEU A 13 16.23 -42.90 0.47
C LEU A 13 15.60 -41.63 -0.11
N PHE A 14 16.43 -40.69 -0.59
CA PHE A 14 16.28 -40.01 -1.90
C PHE A 14 17.61 -39.35 -2.27
N ALA A 15 18.46 -40.10 -3.00
CA ALA A 15 19.80 -39.66 -3.43
C ALA A 15 20.20 -40.33 -4.76
N GLN A 16 19.26 -40.34 -5.70
CA GLN A 16 19.37 -40.75 -7.10
C GLN A 16 18.30 -39.96 -7.90
N ASP A 17 18.38 -39.96 -9.23
CA ASP A 17 17.41 -39.33 -10.16
C ASP A 17 17.40 -37.78 -10.27
N VAL A 18 18.55 -37.12 -10.07
CA VAL A 18 18.77 -35.71 -10.53
C VAL A 18 20.02 -35.59 -11.43
N GLU A 19 20.33 -36.65 -12.20
CA GLU A 19 21.55 -36.72 -13.03
C GLU A 19 21.25 -37.03 -14.52
N HIS A 20 20.02 -36.79 -14.99
CA HIS A 20 19.60 -37.16 -16.36
C HIS A 20 18.93 -36.05 -17.19
N LEU A 21 19.09 -34.77 -16.81
CA LEU A 21 18.50 -33.62 -17.53
C LEU A 21 19.43 -32.40 -17.69
N ILE A 22 20.74 -32.60 -17.59
CA ILE A 22 21.76 -31.60 -17.96
C ILE A 22 22.69 -32.21 -19.04
N ASP A 23 22.11 -32.57 -20.19
CA ASP A 23 22.91 -32.92 -21.38
C ASP A 23 22.21 -32.53 -22.70
N THR A 24 22.01 -31.22 -22.89
CA THR A 24 21.77 -30.61 -24.21
C THR A 24 22.09 -29.12 -24.16
N CYS A 25 22.68 -28.56 -25.22
CA CYS A 25 22.95 -27.12 -25.40
C CYS A 25 23.87 -26.44 -24.34
N GLY A 26 25.07 -27.00 -24.12
CA GLY A 26 26.05 -26.44 -23.16
C GLY A 26 26.84 -25.22 -23.65
N VAL A 27 27.25 -24.37 -22.70
CA VAL A 27 28.31 -23.34 -22.80
C VAL A 27 29.18 -23.40 -21.53
N GLN A 28 30.44 -22.97 -21.58
CA GLN A 28 31.50 -23.42 -20.68
C GLN A 28 31.61 -22.68 -19.32
N THR A 29 31.69 -23.48 -18.25
CA THR A 29 32.35 -23.30 -16.93
C THR A 29 32.56 -21.88 -16.32
N PRO A 30 32.10 -21.63 -15.08
CA PRO A 30 32.46 -20.44 -14.29
C PRO A 30 33.74 -20.63 -13.46
N LYS A 31 34.49 -19.54 -13.20
CA LYS A 31 35.51 -19.44 -12.15
C LYS A 31 35.72 -17.99 -11.69
N GLN A 32 36.09 -17.82 -10.42
CA GLN A 32 36.30 -16.56 -9.66
C GLN A 32 35.03 -15.81 -9.20
N LEU A 33 34.50 -16.20 -8.03
CA LEU A 33 33.69 -15.30 -7.18
C LEU A 33 33.64 -15.78 -5.70
N GLN A 34 34.74 -15.66 -4.96
CA GLN A 34 34.73 -15.74 -3.49
C GLN A 34 36.00 -15.11 -2.88
N MET A 35 35.82 -14.39 -1.76
CA MET A 35 36.83 -13.62 -1.00
C MET A 35 37.48 -12.45 -1.77
N SER A 36 37.72 -11.26 -1.20
CA SER A 36 37.82 -10.91 0.24
C SER A 36 37.06 -9.63 0.63
N PHE A 37 36.79 -9.51 1.93
CA PHE A 37 36.41 -8.27 2.62
C PHE A 37 37.66 -7.53 3.14
N MET A 38 37.46 -6.27 3.58
CA MET A 38 38.33 -5.43 4.44
C MET A 38 39.55 -4.67 3.86
N LEU A 39 39.51 -3.36 4.16
CA LEU A 39 40.59 -2.47 4.67
C LEU A 39 41.67 -1.83 3.77
N SER A 40 41.77 -0.51 3.98
CA SER A 40 42.97 0.35 4.03
C SER A 40 43.49 1.10 2.76
N ALA A 41 43.27 2.42 2.82
CA ALA A 41 44.24 3.52 2.63
C ALA A 41 45.31 3.52 1.50
N SER A 42 45.21 4.57 0.67
CA SER A 42 46.32 5.48 0.26
C SER A 42 47.62 4.91 -0.34
N PHE A 43 47.90 5.19 -1.63
CA PHE A 43 48.88 6.22 -2.04
C PHE A 43 48.87 6.53 -3.57
N HIS A 44 49.72 7.48 -3.99
CA HIS A 44 49.76 8.13 -5.32
C HIS A 44 50.15 7.25 -6.54
N SER A 45 49.52 7.53 -7.70
CA SER A 45 50.19 7.99 -8.95
C SER A 45 49.14 8.34 -10.04
N GLY A 46 49.40 9.16 -11.08
CA GLY A 46 50.57 10.03 -11.27
C GLY A 46 50.86 10.53 -12.71
N SER A 47 49.90 11.00 -13.52
CA SER A 47 50.20 11.41 -14.92
C SER A 47 49.43 12.64 -15.48
N ARG A 48 50.11 13.80 -15.43
CA ARG A 48 50.06 15.01 -16.29
C ARG A 48 48.88 15.30 -17.26
N ALA A 49 48.22 16.42 -16.97
CA ALA A 49 48.09 17.64 -17.80
C ALA A 49 47.29 17.65 -19.14
N GLY A 50 46.36 18.61 -19.24
CA GLY A 50 45.65 18.99 -20.47
C GLY A 50 44.78 20.24 -20.27
N SER A 51 45.39 21.44 -20.23
CA SER A 51 44.68 22.70 -19.97
C SER A 51 44.15 23.37 -21.24
N PHE A 52 42.86 23.75 -21.26
CA PHE A 52 42.31 24.68 -22.26
C PHE A 52 41.34 25.68 -21.62
N THR A 53 41.40 26.94 -22.08
CA THR A 53 40.63 28.07 -21.55
C THR A 53 39.75 28.70 -22.62
N GLY A 54 38.45 28.85 -22.35
CA GLY A 54 37.48 29.51 -23.23
C GLY A 54 36.44 30.32 -22.42
N PRO A 55 35.88 31.43 -22.94
CA PRO A 55 35.29 32.47 -22.10
C PRO A 55 33.80 32.26 -21.77
N LYS A 56 33.42 32.60 -20.53
CA LYS A 56 32.03 32.81 -20.13
C LYS A 56 31.50 34.12 -20.73
N ARG A 57 30.31 34.11 -21.33
CA ARG A 57 29.49 35.31 -21.55
C ARG A 57 28.36 35.36 -20.52
N ARG A 58 28.26 36.46 -19.77
CA ARG A 58 27.01 36.91 -19.12
C ARG A 58 26.33 37.90 -20.05
N LEU A 59 25.01 37.91 -20.04
CA LEU A 59 24.20 39.05 -20.47
C LEU A 59 23.25 39.37 -19.31
N ASN A 60 23.24 40.64 -18.89
CA ASN A 60 22.26 41.18 -17.96
C ASN A 60 21.14 41.85 -18.77
N ALA A 61 19.94 41.92 -18.21
CA ALA A 61 18.87 42.76 -18.71
C ALA A 61 18.10 43.38 -17.53
N GLU A 62 18.41 44.64 -17.23
CA GLU A 62 17.50 45.53 -16.50
C GLU A 62 16.77 46.39 -17.55
N GLY A 63 15.47 46.62 -17.38
CA GLY A 63 14.72 47.47 -18.30
C GLY A 63 13.22 47.52 -18.04
N MET A 64 12.70 48.74 -18.00
CA MET A 64 11.27 49.12 -18.01
C MET A 64 10.44 48.71 -16.79
N LEU A 65 10.26 49.68 -15.90
CA LEU A 65 9.21 49.75 -14.90
C LEU A 65 8.59 51.15 -15.03
N GLU A 66 7.33 51.25 -15.48
CA GLU A 66 6.38 52.37 -15.27
C GLU A 66 5.20 52.31 -16.27
N SER A 67 3.97 52.15 -15.77
CA SER A 67 2.87 53.14 -15.92
C SER A 67 1.49 52.57 -15.52
N MET A 68 0.62 53.48 -15.08
CA MET A 68 -0.83 53.34 -14.82
C MET A 68 -1.31 52.48 -13.63
N ASN A 69 -2.03 53.16 -12.71
CA ASN A 69 -2.96 52.57 -11.75
C ASN A 69 -4.32 52.30 -12.44
N ASP A 70 -5.05 51.27 -12.00
CA ASP A 70 -6.49 51.42 -11.72
C ASP A 70 -6.97 50.37 -10.68
N ASN A 71 -8.16 50.56 -10.10
CA ASN A 71 -8.69 49.79 -8.98
C ASN A 71 -9.72 48.72 -9.40
N SER A 72 -9.30 47.46 -9.47
CA SER A 72 -10.15 46.27 -9.17
C SER A 72 -9.30 44.98 -9.19
N PRO A 73 -9.70 43.90 -8.48
CA PRO A 73 -8.89 42.68 -8.38
C PRO A 73 -9.14 41.69 -9.54
N PRO A 74 -8.12 41.36 -10.37
CA PRO A 74 -8.26 40.35 -11.42
C PRO A 74 -7.77 38.99 -10.93
N ILE A 75 -8.70 38.07 -10.62
CA ILE A 75 -8.35 36.64 -10.47
C ILE A 75 -8.30 36.02 -11.87
N ALA A 76 -7.10 36.02 -12.47
CA ALA A 76 -6.82 35.37 -13.74
C ALA A 76 -5.46 34.66 -13.69
N ALA A 77 -5.47 33.33 -13.67
CA ALA A 77 -4.25 32.53 -13.72
C ALA A 77 -3.82 32.32 -15.18
N HIS A 78 -2.57 32.68 -15.50
CA HIS A 78 -1.97 32.42 -16.82
C HIS A 78 -0.74 31.53 -16.67
N MET A 79 -0.76 30.37 -17.33
CA MET A 79 0.37 29.46 -17.41
C MET A 79 1.33 29.92 -18.53
N LYS A 80 2.64 29.89 -18.29
CA LYS A 80 3.69 30.11 -19.30
C LYS A 80 4.75 29.01 -19.18
N LEU A 81 5.26 28.54 -20.31
CA LEU A 81 6.39 27.59 -20.32
C LEU A 81 7.66 28.27 -19.78
N GLY A 82 8.31 27.62 -18.80
CA GLY A 82 9.72 27.84 -18.49
C GLY A 82 10.61 27.18 -19.56
N SER A 83 11.84 27.67 -19.71
CA SER A 83 12.78 27.19 -20.72
C SER A 83 13.17 25.71 -20.53
N ILE A 84 13.14 24.94 -21.62
CA ILE A 84 13.76 23.61 -21.68
C ILE A 84 15.29 23.77 -21.63
N SER A 85 15.97 22.90 -20.90
CA SER A 85 17.44 22.78 -20.97
C SER A 85 17.89 21.33 -21.00
N PHE A 86 19.04 21.11 -21.65
CA PHE A 86 19.69 19.81 -21.79
C PHE A 86 21.10 19.88 -21.20
N SER A 87 21.49 18.86 -20.45
CA SER A 87 22.87 18.68 -20.00
C SER A 87 23.37 17.29 -20.37
N LYS A 88 24.70 17.13 -20.43
CA LYS A 88 25.35 15.86 -20.72
C LYS A 88 26.58 15.72 -19.84
N ASP A 89 26.67 14.63 -19.10
CA ASP A 89 27.82 14.25 -18.29
C ASP A 89 28.36 12.88 -18.74
N GLU A 90 29.26 12.28 -17.95
CA GLU A 90 29.89 11.00 -18.26
C GLU A 90 28.95 9.79 -18.10
N THR A 91 27.74 9.98 -17.57
CA THR A 91 26.74 8.92 -17.36
C THR A 91 25.55 8.99 -18.32
N GLY A 92 25.20 10.18 -18.85
CA GLY A 92 24.07 10.31 -19.76
C GLY A 92 23.79 11.72 -20.28
N LEU A 93 22.63 11.87 -20.92
CA LEU A 93 22.09 13.15 -21.38
C LEU A 93 20.72 13.34 -20.73
N SER A 94 20.57 14.38 -19.92
CA SER A 94 19.33 14.67 -19.18
C SER A 94 18.60 15.91 -19.75
N MET A 95 17.29 15.95 -19.52
CA MET A 95 16.40 17.03 -19.97
C MET A 95 15.49 17.44 -18.82
N THR A 96 15.46 18.74 -18.52
CA THR A 96 14.64 19.31 -17.45
C THR A 96 13.65 20.31 -18.01
N MET A 97 12.39 20.22 -17.57
CA MET A 97 11.31 21.16 -17.88
C MET A 97 10.70 21.69 -16.58
N ILE A 98 10.31 22.98 -16.57
CA ILE A 98 9.87 23.69 -15.36
C ILE A 98 8.53 24.38 -15.63
N TYR A 99 7.58 24.16 -14.72
CA TYR A 99 6.27 24.80 -14.67
C TYR A 99 5.96 25.28 -13.25
N THR A 100 5.19 26.35 -13.11
CA THR A 100 4.86 26.98 -11.81
C THR A 100 3.35 27.21 -11.67
N TYR A 101 2.82 26.95 -10.48
CA TYR A 101 1.43 27.19 -10.09
C TYR A 101 1.38 27.64 -8.63
N GLU A 102 0.40 28.48 -8.26
CA GLU A 102 0.32 29.09 -6.94
C GLU A 102 -1.12 29.07 -6.38
N LYS A 103 -1.27 28.71 -5.11
CA LYS A 103 -2.49 28.96 -4.31
C LYS A 103 -2.02 29.39 -2.92
N GLN A 104 -2.41 30.59 -2.49
CA GLN A 104 -1.78 31.29 -1.38
C GLN A 104 -2.36 30.91 -0.01
N TYR A 105 -1.46 30.66 0.95
CA TYR A 105 -1.44 31.16 2.34
C TYR A 105 -0.59 30.26 3.25
N ALA A 106 -0.78 28.93 3.18
CA ALA A 106 0.20 27.96 3.72
C ALA A 106 1.56 28.04 2.99
N THR A 107 1.54 28.48 1.73
CA THR A 107 2.64 28.59 0.78
C THR A 107 3.48 29.86 0.91
N ASN A 108 2.96 30.95 1.47
CA ASN A 108 3.60 32.28 1.37
C ASN A 108 4.89 32.42 2.21
N ARG A 109 5.19 31.49 3.13
CA ARG A 109 6.52 31.40 3.80
C ARG A 109 7.49 30.39 3.17
N ALA A 110 7.05 29.50 2.29
CA ALA A 110 7.94 28.67 1.48
C ALA A 110 8.80 29.49 0.49
N HIS A 111 8.42 30.74 0.23
CA HIS A 111 9.08 31.64 -0.72
C HIS A 111 10.51 32.08 -0.34
N ARG A 112 11.05 31.65 0.82
CA ARG A 112 12.47 31.86 1.20
C ARG A 112 13.32 30.60 1.25
N ARG A 113 12.74 29.40 1.18
CA ARG A 113 13.43 28.11 0.98
C ARG A 113 12.45 27.13 0.31
N PRO A 114 12.75 26.60 -0.89
CA PRO A 114 11.75 25.97 -1.74
C PRO A 114 11.15 24.71 -1.11
N TYR A 115 9.88 24.78 -0.77
CA TYR A 115 9.01 23.62 -0.62
C TYR A 115 8.28 23.39 -1.95
N HIS A 116 9.04 23.05 -3.00
CA HIS A 116 8.48 22.56 -4.26
C HIS A 116 8.30 21.04 -4.19
N PHE A 117 7.11 20.56 -4.56
CA PHE A 117 6.87 19.15 -4.85
C PHE A 117 7.26 18.86 -6.30
N THR A 118 8.57 18.81 -6.54
CA THR A 118 9.21 18.36 -7.78
C THR A 118 10.10 17.16 -7.46
N PRO A 119 10.29 16.21 -8.39
CA PRO A 119 11.14 15.06 -8.14
C PRO A 119 12.62 15.46 -8.02
N LEU A 120 13.26 14.98 -6.97
CA LEU A 120 14.73 14.80 -6.84
C LEU A 120 15.61 16.05 -7.11
N GLU A 121 15.70 16.95 -6.12
CA GLU A 121 16.88 17.81 -5.94
C GLU A 121 17.48 17.64 -4.52
N GLU A 122 18.81 17.57 -4.43
CA GLU A 122 19.53 17.50 -3.16
C GLU A 122 19.41 18.82 -2.37
N GLY A 123 19.22 18.72 -1.05
CA GLY A 123 19.19 19.87 -0.14
C GLY A 123 17.80 20.41 0.20
N SER A 124 16.73 19.84 -0.37
CA SER A 124 15.36 20.07 0.12
C SER A 124 15.22 19.72 1.62
N PRO A 125 14.37 20.42 2.39
CA PRO A 125 13.94 19.93 3.71
C PRO A 125 13.35 18.51 3.60
N TYR A 126 12.60 18.21 2.54
CA TYR A 126 12.18 16.87 2.15
C TYR A 126 13.21 16.20 1.22
N ASP A 127 14.39 15.98 1.80
CA ASP A 127 15.42 15.06 1.32
C ASP A 127 14.82 13.65 1.10
N PRO A 128 15.01 13.01 -0.07
CA PRO A 128 14.52 11.66 -0.36
C PRO A 128 14.92 10.62 0.69
N ALA A 129 16.09 10.76 1.32
CA ALA A 129 16.50 9.88 2.41
C ALA A 129 15.58 10.04 3.65
N LYS A 130 15.13 11.25 3.97
CA LYS A 130 14.20 11.50 5.10
C LYS A 130 12.79 11.00 4.81
N LEU A 131 12.30 11.18 3.57
CA LEU A 131 11.02 10.60 3.17
C LEU A 131 11.10 9.07 3.17
N GLY A 132 12.23 8.52 2.71
CA GLY A 132 12.58 7.11 2.84
C GLY A 132 12.64 6.62 4.29
N PHE A 133 13.24 7.39 5.22
CA PHE A 133 13.24 7.03 6.65
C PHE A 133 11.85 7.07 7.27
N LEU A 134 10.95 7.98 6.87
CA LEU A 134 9.56 7.96 7.33
C LEU A 134 8.77 6.80 6.69
N LEU A 135 8.97 6.53 5.40
CA LEU A 135 8.39 5.36 4.73
C LEU A 135 8.86 4.05 5.39
N LEU A 136 10.16 3.94 5.72
CA LEU A 136 10.74 2.85 6.50
C LEU A 136 10.24 2.82 7.96
N SER A 137 9.82 3.95 8.54
CA SER A 137 9.27 3.99 9.90
C SER A 137 7.77 3.64 9.94
N VAL A 138 7.01 3.99 8.91
CA VAL A 138 5.61 3.55 8.74
C VAL A 138 5.58 2.08 8.33
N ARG A 139 6.41 1.67 7.37
CA ARG A 139 6.63 0.26 7.02
C ARG A 139 7.18 -0.54 8.20
N GLY A 140 8.12 0.01 8.96
CA GLY A 140 8.62 -0.59 10.20
C GLY A 140 7.53 -0.68 11.27
N ALA A 141 6.58 0.26 11.32
CA ALA A 141 5.42 0.19 12.21
C ALA A 141 4.37 -0.84 11.76
N PHE A 142 4.22 -1.09 10.45
CA PHE A 142 3.51 -2.27 9.92
C PHE A 142 4.23 -3.56 10.32
N GLU A 143 5.53 -3.68 10.01
CA GLU A 143 6.39 -4.82 10.35
C GLU A 143 6.56 -5.06 11.87
N GLN A 144 6.07 -4.15 12.71
CA GLN A 144 5.98 -4.22 14.18
C GLN A 144 4.53 -4.04 14.69
N ASP A 145 3.51 -4.20 13.84
CA ASP A 145 2.12 -4.23 14.28
C ASP A 145 1.62 -5.65 14.47
N PRO A 146 0.89 -5.97 15.56
CA PRO A 146 0.19 -7.25 15.70
C PRO A 146 -0.92 -7.51 14.66
N LEU A 147 -1.05 -6.73 13.58
CA LEU A 147 -1.62 -7.17 12.29
C LEU A 147 -0.63 -8.04 11.52
N THR A 148 0.54 -7.51 11.21
CA THR A 148 1.63 -8.26 10.56
C THR A 148 2.20 -9.32 11.49
N ALA A 149 2.36 -9.04 12.78
CA ALA A 149 2.72 -10.06 13.77
C ALA A 149 1.57 -11.03 14.10
N TYR A 150 0.31 -10.78 13.70
CA TYR A 150 -0.72 -11.83 13.66
C TYR A 150 -0.53 -12.76 12.46
N ALA A 151 0.00 -12.27 11.34
CA ALA A 151 0.49 -13.14 10.27
C ALA A 151 1.76 -13.90 10.68
N GLU A 152 2.67 -13.30 11.46
CA GLU A 152 3.91 -13.96 11.94
C GLU A 152 3.66 -14.98 13.06
N ASP A 153 2.77 -14.70 14.02
CA ASP A 153 2.47 -15.59 15.15
C ASP A 153 1.60 -16.80 14.75
N ASN A 154 0.78 -16.67 13.70
CA ASN A 154 -0.19 -17.70 13.30
C ASN A 154 0.03 -18.30 11.89
N PHE A 155 0.73 -17.64 10.96
CA PHE A 155 0.75 -18.04 9.55
C PHE A 155 2.14 -18.05 8.89
N ALA A 156 2.21 -18.68 7.73
CA ALA A 156 3.46 -18.98 7.07
C ALA A 156 3.96 -17.80 6.21
N ILE A 157 5.25 -17.47 6.41
CA ILE A 157 6.11 -16.70 5.50
C ILE A 157 5.79 -15.19 5.43
N LYS A 158 6.46 -14.43 6.31
CA LYS A 158 6.87 -13.05 5.99
C LYS A 158 8.00 -13.10 4.96
N GLU A 159 7.67 -13.11 3.68
CA GLU A 159 8.70 -13.07 2.63
C GLU A 159 9.31 -11.65 2.55
N GLU A 160 10.40 -11.42 3.29
CA GLU A 160 11.41 -10.49 2.82
C GLU A 160 11.76 -10.89 1.39
N ALA A 161 11.59 -9.99 0.41
CA ALA A 161 11.74 -10.26 -1.02
C ALA A 161 13.21 -10.55 -1.42
N LYS A 162 13.73 -11.70 -0.98
CA LYS A 162 15.06 -12.22 -1.27
C LYS A 162 15.06 -12.87 -2.65
N SER A 163 15.09 -12.00 -3.65
CA SER A 163 15.53 -12.28 -5.03
C SER A 163 14.68 -13.25 -5.88
N TRP A 164 13.38 -13.40 -5.62
CA TRP A 164 12.42 -13.90 -6.62
C TRP A 164 11.45 -12.79 -7.06
N PRO A 165 11.79 -12.01 -8.10
CA PRO A 165 11.00 -10.85 -8.48
C PRO A 165 9.81 -11.23 -9.38
N LEU A 166 8.62 -11.33 -8.77
CA LEU A 166 7.34 -11.05 -9.45
C LEU A 166 7.23 -9.54 -9.77
N LEU A 167 8.16 -9.06 -10.59
CA LEU A 167 8.33 -7.67 -11.03
C LEU A 167 7.38 -7.30 -12.17
N CYS A 168 6.98 -8.28 -12.98
CA CYS A 168 6.02 -8.15 -14.07
C CYS A 168 4.99 -9.28 -13.95
N GLN A 169 3.72 -8.95 -14.10
CA GLN A 169 2.70 -9.94 -14.41
C GLN A 169 2.80 -10.30 -15.89
N VAL A 170 2.66 -11.59 -16.20
CA VAL A 170 2.51 -12.05 -17.59
C VAL A 170 1.04 -11.90 -17.97
N ASP A 171 0.80 -11.50 -19.22
CA ASP A 171 -0.51 -11.26 -19.83
C ASP A 171 -1.63 -12.21 -19.36
N GLN A 172 -1.38 -13.54 -19.37
CA GLN A 172 -2.33 -14.57 -18.92
C GLN A 172 -2.85 -14.36 -17.49
N SER A 173 -2.02 -13.86 -16.57
CA SER A 173 -2.43 -13.61 -15.17
C SER A 173 -3.24 -12.33 -14.98
N SER A 174 -2.92 -11.26 -15.73
CA SER A 174 -3.66 -9.99 -15.71
C SER A 174 -4.96 -10.05 -16.51
N GLY A 175 -5.01 -10.90 -17.54
CA GLY A 175 -6.23 -11.26 -18.26
C GLY A 175 -7.14 -12.17 -17.43
N ALA A 176 -6.58 -13.15 -16.71
CA ALA A 176 -7.36 -13.97 -15.78
C ALA A 176 -7.99 -13.13 -14.66
N SER A 177 -7.26 -12.19 -14.04
CA SER A 177 -7.81 -11.32 -12.99
C SER A 177 -8.77 -10.23 -13.50
N GLY A 178 -9.11 -10.21 -14.80
CA GLY A 178 -10.00 -9.22 -15.42
C GLY A 178 -9.43 -7.80 -15.50
N HIS A 179 -8.19 -7.58 -15.05
CA HIS A 179 -7.57 -6.26 -15.03
C HIS A 179 -7.31 -5.72 -16.46
N VAL A 180 -6.99 -6.59 -17.43
CA VAL A 180 -6.82 -6.16 -18.83
C VAL A 180 -8.11 -5.54 -19.39
N ASP A 181 -9.27 -6.11 -19.03
CA ASP A 181 -10.59 -5.76 -19.58
C ASP A 181 -11.36 -4.72 -18.76
N ARG A 182 -10.90 -4.35 -17.55
CA ARG A 182 -11.62 -3.44 -16.64
C ARG A 182 -10.77 -2.39 -15.92
N PHE A 183 -9.45 -2.50 -15.92
CA PHE A 183 -8.57 -1.58 -15.19
C PHE A 183 -8.24 -0.34 -16.03
N ALA A 184 -9.30 0.39 -16.44
CA ALA A 184 -9.23 1.51 -17.35
C ALA A 184 -10.11 2.68 -16.91
N ASP A 185 -9.60 3.90 -17.08
CA ASP A 185 -10.32 5.15 -16.81
C ASP A 185 -10.84 5.77 -18.11
N TYR A 186 -11.90 6.57 -18.01
CA TYR A 186 -12.34 7.41 -19.12
C TYR A 186 -11.50 8.70 -19.22
N MET A 187 -10.81 8.87 -20.34
CA MET A 187 -9.93 10.00 -20.63
C MET A 187 -10.53 10.92 -21.70
N VAL A 188 -10.46 12.23 -21.49
CA VAL A 188 -10.72 13.27 -22.50
C VAL A 188 -9.44 14.06 -22.78
N LYS A 189 -9.34 14.65 -23.99
CA LYS A 189 -8.17 15.45 -24.39
C LYS A 189 -8.57 16.84 -24.85
N ASP A 190 -7.73 17.82 -24.56
CA ASP A 190 -7.81 19.16 -25.17
C ASP A 190 -7.60 19.04 -26.69
N VAL A 191 -8.57 19.51 -27.47
CA VAL A 191 -8.58 19.34 -28.94
C VAL A 191 -7.42 20.07 -29.64
N LYS A 192 -6.73 21.03 -28.99
CA LYS A 192 -5.64 21.82 -29.58
C LYS A 192 -4.24 21.47 -29.07
N CYS A 193 -4.07 21.26 -27.76
CA CYS A 193 -2.75 20.89 -27.19
C CYS A 193 -2.58 19.39 -26.91
N GLY A 194 -3.67 18.62 -26.87
CA GLY A 194 -3.62 17.18 -26.56
C GLY A 194 -3.47 16.85 -25.07
N ASP A 195 -3.48 17.85 -24.18
CA ASP A 195 -3.44 17.65 -22.73
C ASP A 195 -4.57 16.70 -22.29
N CYS A 196 -4.20 15.67 -21.53
CA CYS A 196 -5.09 14.57 -21.14
C CYS A 196 -5.65 14.78 -19.73
N TYR A 197 -6.94 14.53 -19.56
CA TYR A 197 -7.67 14.66 -18.31
C TYR A 197 -8.56 13.43 -18.10
N ARG A 198 -8.73 13.00 -16.84
CA ARG A 198 -9.75 12.00 -16.48
C ARG A 198 -11.14 12.67 -16.53
N ALA A 199 -12.11 12.02 -17.16
CA ALA A 199 -13.36 12.65 -17.58
C ALA A 199 -14.28 13.02 -16.40
N ASP A 200 -14.34 12.14 -15.41
CA ASP A 200 -15.03 12.32 -14.12
C ASP A 200 -14.49 13.52 -13.34
N HIS A 201 -13.21 13.54 -12.97
CA HIS A 201 -12.60 14.61 -12.17
C HIS A 201 -12.59 15.97 -12.88
N LEU A 202 -12.64 15.99 -14.22
CA LEU A 202 -12.83 17.21 -14.99
C LEU A 202 -14.28 17.71 -14.90
N LEU A 203 -15.26 16.82 -14.92
CA LEU A 203 -16.67 17.14 -14.70
C LEU A 203 -16.93 17.58 -13.25
N GLU A 204 -16.43 16.84 -12.26
CA GLU A 204 -16.48 17.14 -10.82
C GLU A 204 -15.97 18.56 -10.53
N GLY A 205 -14.68 18.83 -10.83
CA GLY A 205 -14.06 20.13 -10.56
C GLY A 205 -14.63 21.28 -11.41
N HIS A 206 -15.40 20.99 -12.46
CA HIS A 206 -16.18 21.98 -13.20
C HIS A 206 -17.53 22.26 -12.51
N LEU A 207 -18.22 21.22 -12.04
CA LEU A 207 -19.47 21.35 -11.26
C LEU A 207 -19.24 22.01 -9.90
N GLU A 208 -18.19 21.65 -9.16
CA GLU A 208 -17.75 22.36 -7.93
C GLU A 208 -17.55 23.86 -8.17
N LYS A 209 -16.91 24.20 -9.31
CA LYS A 209 -16.64 25.59 -9.69
C LYS A 209 -17.91 26.36 -10.05
N LEU A 210 -18.96 25.68 -10.54
CA LEU A 210 -20.29 26.26 -10.75
C LEU A 210 -21.07 26.40 -9.43
N LEU A 211 -20.98 25.40 -8.54
CA LEU A 211 -21.55 25.44 -7.18
C LEU A 211 -20.97 26.59 -6.33
N ALA A 212 -19.76 27.05 -6.64
CA ALA A 212 -19.15 28.20 -5.98
C ALA A 212 -19.76 29.57 -6.36
N ASP A 213 -20.62 29.68 -7.39
CA ASP A 213 -21.32 30.92 -7.71
C ASP A 213 -22.53 31.14 -6.78
N LYS A 214 -22.49 32.23 -6.01
CA LYS A 214 -23.56 32.66 -5.10
C LYS A 214 -24.87 33.08 -5.79
N LYS A 215 -24.92 33.03 -7.12
CA LYS A 215 -26.11 33.30 -7.94
C LYS A 215 -26.74 32.05 -8.56
N LEU A 216 -26.20 30.86 -8.29
CA LEU A 216 -26.75 29.61 -8.80
C LEU A 216 -28.17 29.38 -8.24
N ASP A 217 -29.05 28.82 -9.07
CA ASP A 217 -30.39 28.41 -8.66
C ASP A 217 -30.35 27.17 -7.74
N GLU A 218 -31.20 27.12 -6.72
CA GLU A 218 -31.20 26.05 -5.71
C GLU A 218 -31.67 24.69 -6.29
N GLY A 219 -32.37 24.68 -7.43
CA GLY A 219 -32.68 23.48 -8.20
C GLY A 219 -31.47 22.97 -8.97
N LEU A 220 -30.78 23.84 -9.72
CA LEU A 220 -29.52 23.50 -10.42
C LEU A 220 -28.42 23.06 -9.44
N LYS A 221 -28.34 23.70 -8.28
CA LYS A 221 -27.40 23.34 -7.21
C LYS A 221 -27.61 21.89 -6.76
N LYS A 222 -28.85 21.49 -6.47
CA LYS A 222 -29.19 20.10 -6.13
C LYS A 222 -28.94 19.12 -7.28
N GLU A 223 -29.15 19.55 -8.52
CA GLU A 223 -28.79 18.75 -9.69
C GLU A 223 -27.28 18.48 -9.73
N TYR A 224 -26.44 19.51 -9.55
CA TYR A 224 -24.98 19.37 -9.56
C TYR A 224 -24.48 18.56 -8.36
N GLU A 225 -25.02 18.79 -7.16
CA GLU A 225 -24.73 17.99 -5.96
C GLU A 225 -25.09 16.49 -6.18
N SER A 226 -26.22 16.21 -6.84
CA SER A 226 -26.64 14.85 -7.19
C SER A 226 -25.78 14.20 -8.29
N VAL A 227 -25.28 14.97 -9.26
CA VAL A 227 -24.39 14.45 -10.33
C VAL A 227 -22.99 14.17 -9.78
N ILE A 228 -22.47 15.04 -8.89
CA ILE A 228 -21.20 14.77 -8.18
C ILE A 228 -21.35 13.53 -7.29
N GLY A 229 -22.42 13.44 -6.49
CA GLY A 229 -22.70 12.27 -5.64
C GLY A 229 -23.03 10.97 -6.39
N GLN A 230 -23.01 10.96 -7.73
CA GLN A 230 -23.18 9.78 -8.57
C GLN A 230 -22.04 9.60 -9.58
N ILE A 231 -20.96 10.39 -9.53
CA ILE A 231 -20.09 10.59 -10.69
C ILE A 231 -19.36 9.32 -11.16
N ASP A 232 -18.93 8.47 -10.23
CA ASP A 232 -18.23 7.19 -10.52
C ASP A 232 -19.12 6.13 -11.20
N ASN A 233 -20.43 6.38 -11.30
CA ASN A 233 -21.41 5.45 -11.88
C ASN A 233 -21.65 5.67 -13.37
N TYR A 234 -21.29 6.83 -13.91
CA TYR A 234 -21.61 7.19 -15.27
C TYR A 234 -20.68 6.50 -16.27
N GLY A 235 -21.27 5.77 -17.22
CA GLY A 235 -20.52 5.13 -18.30
C GLY A 235 -19.91 6.15 -19.27
N MET A 236 -18.97 5.70 -20.11
CA MET A 236 -18.24 6.53 -21.09
C MET A 236 -19.13 7.50 -21.89
N LYS A 237 -20.32 7.05 -22.29
CA LYS A 237 -21.29 7.86 -23.05
C LYS A 237 -21.95 8.92 -22.18
N GLU A 238 -22.39 8.55 -20.97
CA GLU A 238 -23.09 9.43 -20.04
C GLU A 238 -22.16 10.54 -19.57
N LEU A 239 -20.90 10.24 -19.23
CA LEU A 239 -19.88 11.27 -18.97
C LEU A 239 -19.69 12.19 -20.18
N GLY A 240 -19.65 11.64 -21.39
CA GLY A 240 -19.56 12.43 -22.63
C GLY A 240 -20.75 13.35 -22.88
N GLU A 241 -21.96 12.91 -22.50
CA GLU A 241 -23.19 13.70 -22.58
C GLU A 241 -23.26 14.76 -21.46
N LEU A 242 -22.87 14.44 -20.23
CA LEU A 242 -22.81 15.36 -19.09
C LEU A 242 -21.76 16.47 -19.31
N LEU A 243 -20.56 16.12 -19.77
CA LEU A 243 -19.51 17.09 -20.14
C LEU A 243 -20.01 18.10 -21.20
N LYS A 244 -20.80 17.64 -22.19
CA LYS A 244 -21.43 18.50 -23.19
C LYS A 244 -22.58 19.32 -22.60
N LYS A 245 -23.47 18.70 -21.81
CA LYS A 245 -24.62 19.33 -21.15
C LYS A 245 -24.20 20.53 -20.29
N TYR A 246 -23.13 20.39 -19.52
CA TYR A 246 -22.62 21.45 -18.65
C TYR A 246 -21.50 22.29 -19.29
N ASN A 247 -21.22 22.11 -20.58
CA ASN A 247 -20.21 22.87 -21.35
C ASN A 247 -18.83 22.86 -20.68
N ALA A 248 -18.41 21.69 -20.18
CA ALA A 248 -17.13 21.47 -19.55
C ALA A 248 -15.98 21.57 -20.58
N LYS A 249 -14.88 22.20 -20.17
CA LYS A 249 -13.77 22.60 -21.06
C LYS A 249 -12.42 22.36 -20.38
N SER A 250 -11.37 22.30 -21.17
CA SER A 250 -9.98 22.16 -20.70
C SER A 250 -9.66 23.24 -19.65
N PRO A 251 -9.37 22.88 -18.38
CA PRO A 251 -9.31 23.83 -17.27
C PRO A 251 -8.13 24.80 -17.32
N VAL A 252 -7.12 24.52 -18.16
CA VAL A 252 -5.92 25.35 -18.35
C VAL A 252 -6.09 26.34 -19.52
N THR A 253 -6.78 25.92 -20.60
CA THR A 253 -6.78 26.63 -21.88
C THR A 253 -8.15 27.22 -22.25
N GLY A 254 -9.24 26.70 -21.69
CA GLY A 254 -10.61 26.99 -22.13
C GLY A 254 -11.03 26.33 -23.46
N ASN A 255 -10.20 25.45 -24.03
CA ASN A 255 -10.53 24.73 -25.26
C ASN A 255 -11.61 23.66 -25.05
N ASP A 256 -12.25 23.29 -26.15
CA ASP A 256 -13.11 22.11 -26.25
C ASP A 256 -12.32 20.80 -26.03
N LEU A 257 -13.06 19.78 -25.61
CA LEU A 257 -12.54 18.45 -25.28
C LEU A 257 -12.99 17.44 -26.34
N THR A 258 -12.22 16.36 -26.50
CA THR A 258 -12.67 15.18 -27.24
C THR A 258 -13.81 14.48 -26.51
N ASP A 259 -14.53 13.60 -27.21
CA ASP A 259 -15.33 12.57 -26.55
C ASP A 259 -14.45 11.72 -25.61
N PRO A 260 -15.00 11.18 -24.50
CA PRO A 260 -14.27 10.27 -23.62
C PRO A 260 -13.87 8.98 -24.36
N VAL A 261 -12.65 8.52 -24.08
CA VAL A 261 -12.12 7.24 -24.55
C VAL A 261 -11.56 6.45 -23.38
N GLU A 262 -11.67 5.14 -23.45
CA GLU A 262 -11.10 4.22 -22.46
C GLU A 262 -9.55 4.26 -22.48
N PHE A 263 -8.94 4.27 -21.29
CA PHE A 263 -7.49 4.32 -21.12
C PHE A 263 -7.04 3.36 -20.01
N ASN A 264 -6.37 2.27 -20.40
CA ASN A 264 -5.88 1.26 -19.47
C ASN A 264 -4.79 1.83 -18.54
N LEU A 265 -4.96 1.64 -17.23
CA LEU A 265 -4.10 2.18 -16.18
C LEU A 265 -2.89 1.31 -15.86
N MET A 266 -2.68 0.18 -16.51
CA MET A 266 -1.47 -0.63 -16.28
C MET A 266 -0.31 -0.15 -17.14
N PHE A 267 0.90 -0.15 -16.59
CA PHE A 267 2.11 0.09 -17.39
C PHE A 267 2.47 -1.16 -18.19
N THR A 268 2.35 -1.07 -19.50
CA THR A 268 2.80 -2.09 -20.44
C THR A 268 4.33 -2.17 -20.51
N THR A 269 4.85 -3.38 -20.66
CA THR A 269 6.26 -3.68 -20.90
C THR A 269 6.38 -4.95 -21.76
N SER A 270 7.60 -5.37 -22.08
CA SER A 270 7.87 -6.61 -22.80
C SER A 270 8.93 -7.44 -22.08
N ILE A 271 8.66 -8.73 -21.92
CA ILE A 271 9.51 -9.66 -21.18
C ILE A 271 10.49 -10.32 -22.16
N GLY A 272 11.77 -10.05 -21.95
CA GLY A 272 12.87 -10.57 -22.79
C GLY A 272 13.14 -9.75 -24.06
N PRO A 273 14.30 -9.96 -24.70
CA PRO A 273 14.80 -9.09 -25.78
C PRO A 273 14.06 -9.23 -27.11
N SER A 274 13.13 -10.18 -27.24
CA SER A 274 12.36 -10.40 -28.47
C SER A 274 11.13 -9.50 -28.60
N GLY A 275 10.66 -8.89 -27.51
CA GLY A 275 9.40 -8.14 -27.49
C GLY A 275 8.12 -8.97 -27.60
N LEU A 276 8.23 -10.30 -27.77
CA LEU A 276 7.11 -11.19 -28.11
C LEU A 276 6.22 -11.56 -26.92
N ILE A 277 6.68 -11.36 -25.68
CA ILE A 277 5.93 -11.64 -24.47
C ILE A 277 5.49 -10.29 -23.88
N PRO A 278 4.24 -9.85 -24.06
CA PRO A 278 3.73 -8.69 -23.34
C PRO A 278 3.67 -8.99 -21.83
N GLY A 279 3.88 -7.95 -21.04
CA GLY A 279 3.72 -8.01 -19.59
C GLY A 279 3.32 -6.66 -19.02
N TYR A 280 2.90 -6.65 -17.77
CA TYR A 280 2.43 -5.46 -17.08
C TYR A 280 3.17 -5.27 -15.76
N LEU A 281 3.47 -4.02 -15.40
CA LEU A 281 3.79 -3.71 -14.01
C LEU A 281 2.48 -3.81 -13.20
N ARG A 282 2.54 -4.53 -12.08
CA ARG A 282 1.36 -4.91 -11.30
C ARG A 282 0.63 -3.68 -10.70
N PRO A 283 -0.71 -3.58 -10.84
CA PRO A 283 -1.51 -2.47 -10.29
C PRO A 283 -1.91 -2.64 -8.81
N GLU A 284 -1.78 -3.86 -8.29
CA GLU A 284 -1.97 -4.29 -6.91
C GLU A 284 -0.90 -5.36 -6.56
N THR A 285 -0.84 -5.79 -5.30
CA THR A 285 0.05 -6.88 -4.84
C THR A 285 -0.67 -8.22 -4.61
N ALA A 286 -1.98 -8.19 -4.28
CA ALA A 286 -2.85 -9.34 -4.03
C ALA A 286 -2.68 -10.53 -5.00
N GLN A 287 -2.61 -10.26 -6.30
CA GLN A 287 -2.43 -11.31 -7.34
C GLN A 287 -1.19 -12.20 -7.14
N GLY A 288 -0.12 -11.68 -6.53
CA GLY A 288 1.08 -12.47 -6.20
C GLY A 288 0.81 -13.55 -5.14
N ILE A 289 -0.18 -13.32 -4.27
CA ILE A 289 -0.62 -14.23 -3.22
C ILE A 289 -1.57 -15.29 -3.81
N PHE A 290 -2.55 -14.88 -4.64
CA PHE A 290 -3.49 -15.82 -5.28
C PHE A 290 -2.82 -16.88 -6.14
N VAL A 291 -1.83 -16.52 -6.97
CA VAL A 291 -1.07 -17.51 -7.79
C VAL A 291 -0.21 -18.46 -6.95
N ASN A 292 0.07 -18.13 -5.69
CA ASN A 292 0.79 -18.97 -4.74
C ASN A 292 -0.11 -19.68 -3.71
N PHE A 293 -1.44 -19.53 -3.81
CA PHE A 293 -2.43 -20.00 -2.83
C PHE A 293 -2.17 -21.43 -2.31
N LYS A 294 -1.90 -22.38 -3.22
CA LYS A 294 -1.64 -23.79 -2.83
C LYS A 294 -0.45 -23.96 -1.89
N ARG A 295 0.65 -23.23 -2.13
CA ARG A 295 1.88 -23.31 -1.31
C ARG A 295 1.68 -22.67 0.07
N LEU A 296 0.91 -21.59 0.11
CA LEU A 296 0.55 -20.89 1.36
C LEU A 296 -0.40 -21.75 2.21
N LEU A 297 -1.39 -22.37 1.58
CA LEU A 297 -2.30 -23.34 2.19
C LEU A 297 -1.54 -24.59 2.69
N GLU A 298 -0.63 -25.15 1.89
CA GLU A 298 0.24 -26.27 2.28
C GLU A 298 1.11 -25.92 3.49
N ALA A 299 1.71 -24.72 3.51
CA ALA A 299 2.48 -24.23 4.64
C ALA A 299 1.62 -23.98 5.90
N ASN A 300 0.30 -23.76 5.75
CA ASN A 300 -0.67 -23.78 6.84
C ASN A 300 -1.27 -25.19 7.11
N ASN A 301 -0.62 -26.26 6.66
CA ASN A 301 -1.04 -27.66 6.83
C ASN A 301 -2.45 -27.96 6.27
N GLY A 302 -2.85 -27.27 5.20
CA GLY A 302 -4.15 -27.46 4.54
C GLY A 302 -5.35 -26.76 5.20
N ARG A 303 -5.14 -25.98 6.27
CA ARG A 303 -6.22 -25.48 7.13
C ARG A 303 -6.70 -24.07 6.76
N LEU A 304 -7.98 -23.83 7.05
CA LEU A 304 -8.62 -22.51 7.11
C LEU A 304 -8.96 -22.13 8.58
N PRO A 305 -9.13 -20.84 8.88
CA PRO A 305 -8.75 -19.70 8.04
C PRO A 305 -7.22 -19.53 7.99
N PHE A 306 -6.69 -18.85 6.97
CA PHE A 306 -5.29 -18.44 6.94
C PHE A 306 -5.10 -17.06 6.31
N ALA A 307 -4.01 -16.37 6.66
CA ALA A 307 -3.64 -15.09 6.06
C ALA A 307 -2.27 -15.17 5.39
N ALA A 308 -2.11 -14.46 4.28
CA ALA A 308 -0.82 -14.15 3.66
C ALA A 308 -0.75 -12.65 3.38
N ALA A 309 0.44 -12.05 3.37
CA ALA A 309 0.60 -10.62 3.22
C ALA A 309 1.80 -10.26 2.35
N GLN A 310 1.67 -9.18 1.57
CA GLN A 310 2.75 -8.68 0.71
C GLN A 310 2.92 -7.17 0.89
N ILE A 311 4.16 -6.71 1.05
CA ILE A 311 4.52 -5.28 1.09
C ILE A 311 5.45 -4.99 -0.09
N GLY A 312 5.10 -4.02 -0.93
CA GLY A 312 5.95 -3.66 -2.07
C GLY A 312 5.35 -2.62 -3.00
N PRO A 313 6.08 -2.26 -4.08
CA PRO A 313 5.59 -1.31 -5.06
C PRO A 313 4.45 -1.90 -5.89
N ALA A 314 3.49 -1.04 -6.23
CA ALA A 314 2.46 -1.22 -7.24
C ALA A 314 2.43 0.03 -8.14
N PHE A 315 1.96 -0.15 -9.38
CA PHE A 315 2.12 0.82 -10.46
C PHE A 315 0.79 1.07 -11.16
N ARG A 316 0.33 2.33 -11.18
CA ARG A 316 -0.89 2.74 -11.90
C ARG A 316 -0.57 3.96 -12.75
N ASN A 317 -0.79 3.87 -14.06
CA ASN A 317 -0.46 4.89 -15.06
C ASN A 317 -1.47 6.05 -15.07
N GLU A 318 -1.71 6.62 -13.88
CA GLU A 318 -2.62 7.73 -13.58
C GLU A 318 -2.55 8.83 -14.66
N ILE A 319 -3.70 9.19 -15.24
CA ILE A 319 -3.80 10.11 -16.39
C ILE A 319 -3.29 11.49 -16.01
N SER A 320 -3.66 12.01 -14.84
CA SER A 320 -3.26 13.34 -14.37
C SER A 320 -2.90 13.30 -12.87
N PRO A 321 -1.69 12.86 -12.50
CA PRO A 321 -1.27 12.74 -11.10
C PRO A 321 -1.22 14.13 -10.46
N ARG A 322 -1.99 14.29 -9.36
CA ARG A 322 -2.23 15.55 -8.65
C ARG A 322 -2.28 15.28 -7.14
N ALA A 323 -2.29 16.35 -6.34
CA ALA A 323 -2.34 16.27 -4.87
C ALA A 323 -1.17 15.47 -4.22
N GLY A 324 0.04 15.60 -4.78
CA GLY A 324 1.26 15.09 -4.17
C GLY A 324 1.26 13.56 -4.01
N LEU A 325 1.37 13.08 -2.77
CA LEU A 325 1.40 11.64 -2.47
C LEU A 325 0.04 10.93 -2.60
N LEU A 326 -1.06 11.67 -2.81
CA LEU A 326 -2.41 11.09 -2.84
C LEU A 326 -2.72 10.35 -4.15
N ARG A 327 -2.19 10.83 -5.29
CA ARG A 327 -2.26 10.16 -6.59
C ARG A 327 -0.90 10.20 -7.30
N VAL A 328 -0.17 9.10 -7.18
CA VAL A 328 1.17 8.87 -7.75
C VAL A 328 1.17 7.62 -8.62
N ARG A 329 2.12 7.55 -9.57
CA ARG A 329 2.20 6.46 -10.55
C ARG A 329 2.89 5.20 -10.06
N GLU A 330 3.71 5.33 -9.02
CA GLU A 330 4.34 4.25 -8.26
C GLU A 330 4.12 4.54 -6.77
N PHE A 331 3.69 3.53 -6.01
CA PHE A 331 3.48 3.64 -4.57
C PHE A 331 3.69 2.29 -3.88
N THR A 332 4.06 2.33 -2.60
CA THR A 332 4.09 1.12 -1.76
C THR A 332 2.68 0.81 -1.27
N LEU A 333 2.24 -0.42 -1.52
CA LEU A 333 1.10 -1.04 -0.86
C LEU A 333 1.60 -2.01 0.22
N ALA A 334 0.75 -2.24 1.22
CA ALA A 334 0.81 -3.41 2.07
C ALA A 334 -0.58 -4.06 2.02
N GLU A 335 -0.68 -5.30 1.58
CA GLU A 335 -1.97 -6.00 1.39
C GLU A 335 -1.94 -7.34 2.13
N ILE A 336 -3.11 -7.78 2.59
CA ILE A 336 -3.29 -8.99 3.39
C ILE A 336 -4.48 -9.77 2.83
N GLU A 337 -4.24 -10.94 2.21
CA GLU A 337 -5.32 -11.84 1.82
C GLU A 337 -5.64 -12.77 2.99
N HIS A 338 -6.81 -12.59 3.61
CA HIS A 338 -7.32 -13.49 4.64
C HIS A 338 -8.35 -14.46 4.08
N PHE A 339 -7.89 -15.67 3.79
CA PHE A 339 -8.70 -16.79 3.31
C PHE A 339 -9.50 -17.39 4.47
N VAL A 340 -10.82 -17.34 4.37
CA VAL A 340 -11.79 -17.80 5.39
C VAL A 340 -12.85 -18.72 4.75
N ASP A 341 -13.47 -19.57 5.55
CA ASP A 341 -14.56 -20.42 5.08
C ASP A 341 -15.82 -19.56 4.79
N PRO A 342 -16.46 -19.66 3.60
CA PRO A 342 -17.74 -18.98 3.36
C PRO A 342 -18.84 -19.34 4.36
N CYS A 343 -18.80 -20.55 4.93
CA CYS A 343 -19.79 -21.03 5.88
C CYS A 343 -19.52 -20.58 7.33
N ASP A 344 -18.28 -20.21 7.67
CA ASP A 344 -17.92 -19.64 8.97
C ASP A 344 -16.97 -18.44 8.84
N LYS A 345 -17.56 -17.23 8.88
CA LYS A 345 -16.86 -15.95 8.98
C LYS A 345 -16.86 -15.38 10.42
N SER A 346 -16.89 -16.25 11.42
CA SER A 346 -16.51 -15.89 12.80
C SER A 346 -15.01 -15.57 12.88
N HIS A 347 -14.57 -14.88 13.93
CA HIS A 347 -13.14 -14.63 14.11
C HIS A 347 -12.72 -14.75 15.59
N PRO A 348 -11.80 -15.67 15.94
CA PRO A 348 -11.53 -16.04 17.35
C PRO A 348 -10.90 -14.92 18.19
N LYS A 349 -10.37 -13.86 17.54
CA LYS A 349 -9.83 -12.67 18.22
C LYS A 349 -10.74 -11.42 18.07
N PHE A 350 -11.99 -11.57 17.59
CA PHE A 350 -12.93 -10.44 17.45
C PHE A 350 -13.23 -9.73 18.78
N GLU A 351 -13.30 -10.47 19.89
CA GLU A 351 -13.56 -9.89 21.22
C GLU A 351 -12.47 -8.90 21.68
N ASN A 352 -11.26 -8.98 21.11
CA ASN A 352 -10.20 -8.00 21.37
C ASN A 352 -10.49 -6.60 20.76
N VAL A 353 -11.52 -6.48 19.92
CA VAL A 353 -11.96 -5.20 19.31
C VAL A 353 -13.49 -4.96 19.40
N SER A 354 -14.28 -5.90 19.91
CA SER A 354 -15.75 -5.81 19.92
C SER A 354 -16.27 -4.58 20.69
N SER A 355 -15.61 -4.23 21.81
CA SER A 355 -15.91 -3.05 22.62
C SER A 355 -15.34 -1.74 22.06
N GLN A 356 -14.61 -1.76 20.93
CA GLN A 356 -13.98 -0.58 20.36
C GLN A 356 -14.98 0.23 19.53
N THR A 357 -15.20 1.48 19.95
CA THR A 357 -16.06 2.43 19.22
C THR A 357 -15.32 3.03 18.04
N VAL A 358 -15.94 2.98 16.87
CA VAL A 358 -15.43 3.56 15.62
C VAL A 358 -16.52 4.39 14.92
N THR A 359 -16.12 5.23 13.98
CA THR A 359 -17.05 5.99 13.14
C THR A 359 -17.29 5.24 11.84
N LEU A 360 -18.50 4.71 11.64
CA LEU A 360 -18.92 4.01 10.43
C LEU A 360 -19.84 4.91 9.60
N TYR A 361 -19.74 4.86 8.28
CA TYR A 361 -20.65 5.52 7.35
C TYR A 361 -21.25 4.47 6.39
N PRO A 362 -22.37 3.82 6.77
CA PRO A 362 -23.01 2.76 5.98
C PRO A 362 -23.48 3.23 4.60
N ALA A 363 -23.71 2.30 3.67
CA ALA A 363 -24.25 2.60 2.35
C ALA A 363 -25.66 3.22 2.42
N GLU A 364 -26.53 2.70 3.30
CA GLU A 364 -27.86 3.25 3.57
C GLU A 364 -27.81 4.72 4.00
N HIS A 365 -26.88 5.06 4.89
CA HIS A 365 -26.70 6.43 5.37
C HIS A 365 -26.18 7.39 4.29
N GLN A 366 -25.36 6.90 3.35
CA GLN A 366 -24.93 7.69 2.19
C GLN A 366 -26.11 8.00 1.26
N ILE A 367 -26.93 6.99 0.94
CA ILE A 367 -28.10 7.12 0.07
C ILE A 367 -29.18 8.04 0.68
N GLU A 368 -29.40 7.97 2.00
CA GLU A 368 -30.37 8.82 2.71
C GLU A 368 -29.84 10.21 3.07
N GLY A 369 -28.55 10.51 2.82
CA GLY A 369 -27.93 11.77 3.23
C GLY A 369 -27.76 11.93 4.76
N GLN A 370 -27.79 10.83 5.50
CA GLN A 370 -27.61 10.79 6.95
C GLN A 370 -26.12 10.93 7.33
N PRO A 371 -25.79 11.39 8.55
CA PRO A 371 -24.42 11.42 9.03
C PRO A 371 -23.87 10.01 9.32
N ALA A 372 -22.53 9.90 9.36
CA ALA A 372 -21.83 8.74 9.90
C ALA A 372 -22.18 8.49 11.38
N VAL A 373 -22.23 7.23 11.79
CA VAL A 373 -22.58 6.78 13.14
C VAL A 373 -21.34 6.40 13.95
N HIS A 374 -21.32 6.76 15.23
CA HIS A 374 -20.27 6.35 16.17
C HIS A 374 -20.77 5.17 17.00
N ILE A 375 -20.16 3.98 16.83
CA ILE A 375 -20.71 2.71 17.29
C ILE A 375 -19.61 1.70 17.64
N ALA A 376 -19.84 0.84 18.64
CA ALA A 376 -18.95 -0.26 18.98
C ALA A 376 -19.00 -1.36 17.90
N LEU A 377 -17.86 -1.96 17.54
CA LEU A 377 -17.80 -2.98 16.48
C LEU A 377 -18.66 -4.22 16.76
N GLY A 378 -18.76 -4.64 18.03
CA GLY A 378 -19.68 -5.69 18.46
C GLY A 378 -21.14 -5.36 18.15
N ASP A 379 -21.56 -4.14 18.47
CA ASP A 379 -22.89 -3.62 18.15
C ASP A 379 -23.13 -3.53 16.64
N ALA A 380 -22.14 -3.12 15.86
CA ALA A 380 -22.24 -3.02 14.40
C ALA A 380 -22.41 -4.39 13.72
N VAL A 381 -21.67 -5.41 14.19
CA VAL A 381 -21.82 -6.81 13.71
C VAL A 381 -23.16 -7.41 14.19
N ASN A 382 -23.56 -7.17 15.44
CA ASN A 382 -24.84 -7.64 15.98
C ASN A 382 -26.05 -7.03 15.25
N LYS A 383 -25.96 -5.77 14.83
CA LYS A 383 -26.98 -5.06 14.03
C LYS A 383 -26.89 -5.32 12.53
N LYS A 384 -25.94 -6.14 12.08
CA LYS A 384 -25.65 -6.43 10.66
C LYS A 384 -25.32 -5.20 9.79
N ILE A 385 -24.82 -4.14 10.43
CA ILE A 385 -24.18 -3.01 9.73
C ILE A 385 -22.87 -3.48 9.11
N VAL A 386 -22.06 -4.24 9.86
CA VAL A 386 -20.87 -4.94 9.36
C VAL A 386 -21.22 -6.42 9.21
N ASN A 387 -20.93 -7.01 8.05
CA ASN A 387 -21.51 -8.31 7.67
C ASN A 387 -21.03 -9.48 8.58
N SER A 388 -19.74 -9.51 8.92
CA SER A 388 -19.08 -10.61 9.65
C SER A 388 -18.17 -10.15 10.81
N GLN A 389 -17.88 -11.07 11.75
CA GLN A 389 -16.88 -10.82 12.80
C GLN A 389 -15.47 -10.70 12.22
N THR A 390 -15.16 -11.40 11.13
CA THR A 390 -13.87 -11.27 10.44
C THR A 390 -13.67 -9.87 9.88
N MET A 391 -14.66 -9.31 9.17
CA MET A 391 -14.62 -7.92 8.71
C MET A 391 -14.52 -6.96 9.91
N GLY A 392 -15.38 -7.13 10.92
CA GLY A 392 -15.33 -6.31 12.14
C GLY A 392 -13.99 -6.38 12.89
N TYR A 393 -13.30 -7.51 12.87
CA TYR A 393 -11.96 -7.65 13.42
C TYR A 393 -10.95 -6.80 12.65
N PHE A 394 -10.92 -6.92 11.32
CA PHE A 394 -9.99 -6.13 10.50
C PHE A 394 -10.25 -4.63 10.61
N LEU A 395 -11.51 -4.16 10.57
CA LEU A 395 -11.84 -2.75 10.81
C LEU A 395 -11.31 -2.27 12.18
N GLY A 396 -11.50 -3.07 13.23
CA GLY A 396 -10.98 -2.76 14.56
C GLY A 396 -9.47 -2.68 14.63
N ARG A 397 -8.76 -3.61 13.96
CA ARG A 397 -7.30 -3.62 13.91
C ARG A 397 -6.72 -2.50 13.02
N VAL A 398 -7.36 -2.19 11.90
CA VAL A 398 -7.00 -1.04 11.03
C VAL A 398 -7.12 0.27 11.81
N TYR A 399 -8.19 0.46 12.59
CA TYR A 399 -8.35 1.63 13.45
C TYR A 399 -7.21 1.75 14.48
N GLN A 400 -6.87 0.64 15.16
CA GLN A 400 -5.75 0.60 16.12
C GLN A 400 -4.41 0.94 15.46
N PHE A 401 -4.15 0.40 14.27
CA PHE A 401 -2.95 0.71 13.49
C PHE A 401 -2.89 2.21 13.13
N LEU A 402 -3.98 2.78 12.60
CA LEU A 402 -4.06 4.19 12.23
C LEU A 402 -3.80 5.11 13.43
N LEU A 403 -4.37 4.80 14.60
CA LEU A 403 -4.07 5.53 15.84
C LEU A 403 -2.59 5.38 16.26
N LYS A 404 -2.02 4.17 16.18
CA LYS A 404 -0.63 3.87 16.57
C LYS A 404 0.39 4.60 15.69
N VAL A 405 0.12 4.79 14.40
CA VAL A 405 0.96 5.63 13.52
C VAL A 405 0.69 7.14 13.67
N GLY A 406 -0.36 7.53 14.41
CA GLY A 406 -0.62 8.91 14.80
C GLY A 406 -1.71 9.62 14.01
N ALA A 407 -2.63 8.91 13.36
CA ALA A 407 -3.83 9.53 12.82
C ALA A 407 -4.72 10.07 13.96
N ASP A 408 -5.35 11.23 13.73
CA ASP A 408 -6.23 11.88 14.70
C ASP A 408 -7.57 11.12 14.79
N PRO A 409 -8.00 10.62 15.98
CA PRO A 409 -9.25 9.88 16.14
C PRO A 409 -10.49 10.58 15.59
N SER A 410 -10.51 11.93 15.60
CA SER A 410 -11.64 12.72 15.08
C SER A 410 -11.69 12.82 13.55
N LYS A 411 -10.63 12.35 12.89
CA LYS A 411 -10.40 12.41 11.44
C LYS A 411 -10.34 11.04 10.77
N ILE A 412 -10.83 9.99 11.44
CA ILE A 412 -10.95 8.64 10.90
C ILE A 412 -12.44 8.28 10.78
N ARG A 413 -12.85 7.78 9.61
CA ARG A 413 -14.12 7.07 9.43
C ARG A 413 -13.91 5.84 8.56
N PHE A 414 -14.81 4.87 8.65
CA PHE A 414 -14.93 3.78 7.69
C PHE A 414 -16.17 4.01 6.84
N ARG A 415 -16.02 4.19 5.52
CA ARG A 415 -17.12 4.38 4.57
C ARG A 415 -17.42 3.06 3.88
N GLN A 416 -18.67 2.60 3.92
CA GLN A 416 -19.06 1.39 3.19
C GLN A 416 -19.21 1.71 1.71
N HIS A 417 -18.80 0.82 0.82
CA HIS A 417 -19.11 0.96 -0.62
C HIS A 417 -20.61 0.84 -0.85
N MET A 418 -21.16 1.66 -1.74
CA MET A 418 -22.55 1.52 -2.19
C MET A 418 -22.67 0.38 -3.21
N PHE A 419 -23.86 -0.21 -3.37
CA PHE A 419 -24.11 -1.40 -4.23
C PHE A 419 -23.63 -1.26 -5.69
N ASN A 420 -23.57 -0.01 -6.15
CA ASN A 420 -23.13 0.45 -7.47
C ASN A 420 -21.61 0.71 -7.57
N GLU A 421 -20.94 0.98 -6.44
CA GLU A 421 -19.48 1.07 -6.33
C GLU A 421 -18.83 -0.30 -6.12
N MET A 422 -19.53 -1.20 -5.42
CA MET A 422 -19.08 -2.55 -5.12
C MET A 422 -18.73 -3.32 -6.40
N ALA A 423 -17.53 -3.87 -6.44
CA ALA A 423 -17.19 -4.86 -7.46
C ALA A 423 -18.19 -6.02 -7.42
N HIS A 424 -18.65 -6.48 -8.59
CA HIS A 424 -19.74 -7.46 -8.77
C HIS A 424 -19.60 -8.85 -8.09
N TYR A 425 -18.51 -9.09 -7.36
CA TYR A 425 -18.23 -10.28 -6.55
C TYR A 425 -18.06 -9.99 -5.05
N ALA A 426 -17.98 -8.72 -4.64
CA ALA A 426 -17.75 -8.33 -3.26
C ALA A 426 -19.01 -8.55 -2.40
N CYS A 427 -18.84 -9.05 -1.18
CA CYS A 427 -19.94 -9.32 -0.23
C CYS A 427 -20.14 -8.20 0.82
N ASP A 428 -19.12 -7.39 1.06
CA ASP A 428 -19.08 -6.20 1.93
C ASP A 428 -17.77 -5.45 1.58
N CYS A 429 -17.71 -4.14 1.73
CA CYS A 429 -16.47 -3.38 1.50
C CYS A 429 -16.48 -2.05 2.27
N TRP A 430 -15.37 -1.72 2.93
CA TRP A 430 -15.25 -0.58 3.83
C TRP A 430 -13.90 0.15 3.65
N ASP A 431 -13.93 1.42 3.23
CA ASP A 431 -12.76 2.27 3.12
C ASP A 431 -12.47 2.98 4.45
N ALA A 432 -11.29 2.75 5.04
CA ALA A 432 -10.77 3.59 6.11
C ALA A 432 -10.29 4.91 5.51
N GLU A 433 -11.07 5.96 5.70
CA GLU A 433 -10.83 7.30 5.17
C GLU A 433 -10.26 8.24 6.24
N LEU A 434 -9.30 9.07 5.82
CA LEU A 434 -8.68 10.09 6.65
C LEU A 434 -9.05 11.50 6.16
N LEU A 435 -9.46 12.38 7.07
CA LEU A 435 -9.85 13.77 6.75
C LEU A 435 -8.62 14.69 6.63
N THR A 436 -8.29 15.05 5.39
CA THR A 436 -7.16 15.89 5.01
C THR A 436 -7.61 17.27 4.48
N SER A 437 -6.65 18.13 4.14
CA SER A 437 -6.86 19.37 3.38
C SER A 437 -7.45 19.17 1.97
N TYR A 438 -7.49 17.93 1.47
CA TYR A 438 -8.15 17.52 0.23
C TYR A 438 -9.52 16.85 0.47
N GLY A 439 -10.05 16.88 1.69
CA GLY A 439 -11.27 16.17 2.08
C GLY A 439 -10.99 14.79 2.67
N TRP A 440 -12.02 13.94 2.72
CA TRP A 440 -11.89 12.54 3.13
C TRP A 440 -11.21 11.75 2.02
N ILE A 441 -10.11 11.05 2.36
CA ILE A 441 -9.32 10.28 1.40
C ILE A 441 -9.22 8.83 1.89
N GLU A 442 -9.67 7.88 1.06
CA GLU A 442 -9.45 6.45 1.21
C GLU A 442 -7.96 6.15 1.41
N CYS A 443 -7.62 5.49 2.51
CA CYS A 443 -6.24 5.18 2.91
C CYS A 443 -6.02 3.68 3.19
N VAL A 444 -7.08 2.93 3.52
CA VAL A 444 -7.08 1.47 3.60
C VAL A 444 -8.41 0.94 3.07
N GLY A 445 -8.43 0.19 1.97
CA GLY A 445 -9.62 -0.56 1.57
C GLY A 445 -9.74 -1.84 2.40
N CYS A 446 -10.95 -2.21 2.83
CA CYS A 446 -11.23 -3.49 3.51
C CYS A 446 -12.37 -4.21 2.77
N ALA A 447 -12.03 -5.06 1.79
CA ALA A 447 -12.98 -5.73 0.91
C ALA A 447 -13.23 -7.20 1.30
N ASP A 448 -14.44 -7.72 1.06
CA ASP A 448 -14.77 -9.14 1.11
C ASP A 448 -14.94 -9.65 -0.34
N ARG A 449 -13.83 -10.01 -1.02
CA ARG A 449 -13.76 -10.33 -2.47
C ARG A 449 -14.42 -11.67 -2.86
N ALA A 450 -15.07 -12.33 -1.91
CA ALA A 450 -15.56 -13.70 -2.06
C ALA A 450 -14.47 -14.66 -2.56
N CYS A 451 -14.81 -15.66 -3.38
CA CYS A 451 -13.84 -16.57 -3.99
C CYS A 451 -13.33 -16.13 -5.38
N TYR A 452 -13.68 -14.92 -5.86
CA TYR A 452 -13.56 -14.54 -7.28
C TYR A 452 -12.17 -14.76 -7.87
N ASP A 453 -11.14 -14.18 -7.27
CA ASP A 453 -9.76 -14.28 -7.78
C ASP A 453 -9.29 -15.74 -7.86
N LEU A 454 -9.56 -16.54 -6.83
CA LEU A 454 -9.23 -17.98 -6.83
C LEU A 454 -10.03 -18.75 -7.89
N ALA A 455 -11.32 -18.46 -8.05
CA ALA A 455 -12.19 -19.12 -9.02
C ALA A 455 -11.75 -18.85 -10.47
N VAL A 456 -11.37 -17.62 -10.81
CA VAL A 456 -10.92 -17.29 -12.17
C VAL A 456 -9.50 -17.78 -12.45
N HIS A 457 -8.56 -17.70 -11.48
CA HIS A 457 -7.24 -18.33 -11.64
C HIS A 457 -7.33 -19.86 -11.75
N SER A 458 -8.18 -20.50 -10.94
CA SER A 458 -8.48 -21.94 -11.01
C SER A 458 -8.97 -22.35 -12.42
N LYS A 459 -9.88 -21.56 -13.00
CA LYS A 459 -10.40 -21.75 -14.36
C LYS A 459 -9.35 -21.50 -15.44
N ALA A 460 -8.51 -20.47 -15.30
CA ALA A 460 -7.49 -20.09 -16.28
C ALA A 460 -6.30 -21.07 -16.31
N ALA A 461 -5.87 -21.55 -15.14
CA ALA A 461 -4.79 -22.54 -15.00
C ALA A 461 -5.25 -23.98 -15.28
N GLY A 462 -6.56 -24.26 -15.19
CA GLY A 462 -7.10 -25.62 -15.23
C GLY A 462 -6.80 -26.44 -13.97
N GLU A 463 -6.49 -25.76 -12.86
CA GLU A 463 -6.04 -26.37 -11.61
C GLU A 463 -6.86 -25.87 -10.41
N ARG A 464 -7.55 -26.79 -9.71
CA ARG A 464 -8.45 -26.42 -8.60
C ARG A 464 -7.71 -25.72 -7.46
N LEU A 465 -8.05 -24.45 -7.21
CA LEU A 465 -7.58 -23.65 -6.07
C LEU A 465 -8.61 -23.70 -4.92
N VAL A 466 -8.68 -24.85 -4.24
CA VAL A 466 -9.60 -25.11 -3.12
C VAL A 466 -8.83 -25.51 -1.86
N ALA A 467 -9.41 -25.22 -0.69
CA ALA A 467 -9.02 -25.82 0.59
C ALA A 467 -9.87 -27.06 0.90
N GLN A 468 -9.52 -27.80 1.95
CA GLN A 468 -10.34 -28.90 2.47
C GLN A 468 -10.62 -28.66 3.95
N VAL A 469 -11.87 -28.89 4.35
CA VAL A 469 -12.35 -28.68 5.72
C VAL A 469 -13.01 -29.95 6.23
N ASP A 470 -12.56 -30.43 7.39
CA ASP A 470 -13.14 -31.58 8.08
C ASP A 470 -14.61 -31.32 8.44
N LEU A 471 -15.47 -32.32 8.24
CA LEU A 471 -16.87 -32.29 8.64
C LEU A 471 -17.01 -32.77 10.09
N GLU A 472 -17.84 -32.10 10.89
CA GLU A 472 -18.08 -32.49 12.30
C GLU A 472 -18.58 -33.94 12.44
N GLN A 473 -19.34 -34.41 11.45
CA GLN A 473 -19.79 -35.79 11.31
C GLN A 473 -19.68 -36.22 9.84
N PRO A 474 -19.37 -37.49 9.53
CA PRO A 474 -19.26 -37.95 8.16
C PRO A 474 -20.61 -37.89 7.42
N GLU A 475 -20.63 -37.30 6.23
CA GLU A 475 -21.86 -37.24 5.41
C GLU A 475 -21.92 -38.39 4.40
N MET A 476 -23.11 -38.99 4.26
CA MET A 476 -23.37 -40.09 3.33
C MET A 476 -24.01 -39.59 2.03
N ILE A 477 -23.18 -39.14 1.08
CA ILE A 477 -23.65 -38.62 -0.19
C ILE A 477 -24.02 -39.73 -1.18
N ASP A 478 -25.16 -39.57 -1.87
CA ASP A 478 -25.60 -40.43 -2.98
C ASP A 478 -24.88 -40.02 -4.28
N VAL A 479 -23.77 -40.70 -4.59
CA VAL A 479 -22.99 -40.48 -5.81
C VAL A 479 -23.65 -41.19 -6.99
N VAL A 480 -23.70 -40.48 -8.12
CA VAL A 480 -24.03 -41.04 -9.45
C VAL A 480 -22.85 -40.77 -10.37
N GLU A 481 -22.31 -41.80 -11.01
CA GLU A 481 -21.12 -41.72 -11.87
C GLU A 481 -21.40 -42.42 -13.22
N ILE A 482 -21.15 -41.73 -14.33
CA ILE A 482 -21.15 -42.35 -15.67
C ILE A 482 -19.81 -43.06 -15.85
N VAL A 483 -19.84 -44.38 -16.13
CA VAL A 483 -18.63 -45.15 -16.47
C VAL A 483 -18.55 -45.30 -18.00
N PRO A 484 -17.71 -44.51 -18.70
CA PRO A 484 -17.55 -44.62 -20.15
C PRO A 484 -16.84 -45.90 -20.58
N GLU A 485 -17.32 -46.53 -21.66
CA GLU A 485 -16.59 -47.60 -22.35
C GLU A 485 -15.49 -46.97 -23.23
N LYS A 486 -14.36 -46.65 -22.60
CA LYS A 486 -13.25 -45.88 -23.17
C LYS A 486 -12.80 -46.33 -24.58
N PRO A 487 -12.71 -47.64 -24.92
CA PRO A 487 -12.40 -48.11 -26.27
C PRO A 487 -13.46 -47.74 -27.32
N ALA A 488 -14.75 -47.72 -26.95
CA ALA A 488 -15.84 -47.35 -27.87
C ALA A 488 -15.80 -45.85 -28.20
N ILE A 489 -15.71 -45.01 -27.17
CA ILE A 489 -15.60 -43.54 -27.31
C ILE A 489 -14.31 -43.15 -28.05
N GLY A 490 -13.18 -43.76 -27.70
CA GLY A 490 -11.90 -43.53 -28.38
C GLY A 490 -11.91 -43.95 -29.86
N LYS A 491 -12.62 -45.03 -30.21
CA LYS A 491 -12.77 -45.48 -31.60
C LYS A 491 -13.72 -44.58 -32.41
N ALA A 492 -14.80 -44.09 -31.81
CA ALA A 492 -15.77 -43.21 -32.45
C ALA A 492 -15.20 -41.80 -32.67
N PHE A 493 -14.73 -41.14 -31.61
CA PHE A 493 -14.41 -39.71 -31.60
C PHE A 493 -12.90 -39.40 -31.64
N LYS A 494 -12.03 -40.42 -31.58
CA LYS A 494 -10.56 -40.27 -31.74
C LYS A 494 -9.98 -39.24 -30.77
N LYS A 495 -9.54 -38.07 -31.26
CA LYS A 495 -8.97 -36.99 -30.44
C LYS A 495 -10.01 -36.35 -29.51
N GLU A 496 -11.26 -36.23 -29.97
CA GLU A 496 -12.35 -35.58 -29.22
C GLU A 496 -12.91 -36.51 -28.13
N GLY A 497 -12.62 -37.81 -28.20
CA GLY A 497 -12.99 -38.79 -27.17
C GLY A 497 -12.42 -38.49 -25.78
N LYS A 498 -11.29 -37.78 -25.68
CA LYS A 498 -10.74 -37.32 -24.38
C LYS A 498 -11.66 -36.27 -23.74
N ILE A 499 -12.04 -35.25 -24.51
CA ILE A 499 -12.93 -34.16 -24.10
C ILE A 499 -14.30 -34.71 -23.68
N ILE A 500 -14.84 -35.66 -24.44
CA ILE A 500 -16.10 -36.35 -24.11
C ILE A 500 -16.00 -37.12 -22.79
N MET A 501 -14.91 -37.85 -22.54
CA MET A 501 -14.72 -38.57 -21.26
C MET A 501 -14.53 -37.61 -20.08
N GLU A 502 -13.89 -36.46 -20.28
CA GLU A 502 -13.69 -35.43 -19.26
C GLU A 502 -15.01 -34.72 -18.92
N TYR A 503 -15.84 -34.43 -19.93
CA TYR A 503 -17.20 -33.89 -19.73
C TYR A 503 -18.11 -34.89 -18.99
N LEU A 504 -18.18 -36.15 -19.43
CA LEU A 504 -19.02 -37.18 -18.80
C LEU A 504 -18.64 -37.45 -17.32
N ALA A 505 -17.39 -37.16 -16.92
CA ALA A 505 -16.91 -37.27 -15.55
C ALA A 505 -17.19 -36.02 -14.68
N GLN A 506 -17.67 -34.92 -15.28
CA GLN A 506 -17.98 -33.66 -14.60
C GLN A 506 -19.49 -33.35 -14.54
N MET A 507 -20.34 -34.18 -15.15
CA MET A 507 -21.79 -33.99 -15.10
C MET A 507 -22.34 -34.15 -13.68
N ASP A 508 -23.26 -33.27 -13.29
CA ASP A 508 -23.95 -33.34 -12.00
C ASP A 508 -25.03 -34.43 -11.96
N LYS A 509 -25.58 -34.69 -10.77
CA LYS A 509 -26.55 -35.76 -10.49
C LYS A 509 -27.84 -35.65 -11.29
N ASP A 510 -28.32 -34.44 -11.59
CA ASP A 510 -29.56 -34.22 -12.34
C ASP A 510 -29.30 -34.21 -13.86
N SER A 511 -28.18 -33.64 -14.31
CA SER A 511 -27.70 -33.79 -15.70
C SER A 511 -27.46 -35.25 -16.09
N ILE A 512 -26.85 -36.07 -15.21
CA ILE A 512 -26.67 -37.50 -15.45
C ILE A 512 -28.03 -38.22 -15.55
N LYS A 513 -29.01 -37.81 -14.74
CA LYS A 513 -30.37 -38.38 -14.79
C LYS A 513 -31.08 -38.04 -16.11
N GLU A 514 -31.05 -36.78 -16.55
CA GLU A 514 -31.59 -36.42 -17.87
C GLU A 514 -30.92 -37.18 -19.02
N PHE A 515 -29.60 -37.36 -18.93
CA PHE A 515 -28.82 -38.11 -19.91
C PHE A 515 -29.16 -39.61 -19.91
N GLU A 516 -29.35 -40.22 -18.73
CA GLU A 516 -29.84 -41.59 -18.57
C GLU A 516 -31.25 -41.76 -19.15
N ASP A 517 -32.18 -40.84 -18.87
CA ASP A 517 -33.55 -40.88 -19.39
C ASP A 517 -33.58 -40.75 -20.94
N LYS A 518 -32.71 -39.90 -21.53
CA LYS A 518 -32.53 -39.77 -22.98
C LYS A 518 -31.94 -41.05 -23.60
N LEU A 519 -30.85 -41.59 -23.02
CA LEU A 519 -30.23 -42.86 -23.45
C LEU A 519 -31.19 -44.05 -23.35
N ASN A 520 -32.06 -44.09 -22.34
CA ASN A 520 -33.04 -45.16 -22.15
C ASN A 520 -34.23 -45.06 -23.11
N SER A 521 -34.64 -43.85 -23.47
CA SER A 521 -35.76 -43.60 -24.38
C SER A 521 -35.39 -43.76 -25.86
N ASN A 522 -34.24 -43.21 -26.28
CA ASN A 522 -33.84 -43.11 -27.68
C ASN A 522 -32.68 -44.05 -28.06
N GLY A 523 -32.00 -44.66 -27.09
CA GLY A 523 -30.78 -45.45 -27.32
C GLY A 523 -29.50 -44.61 -27.49
N GLU A 524 -29.63 -43.29 -27.60
CA GLU A 524 -28.55 -42.32 -27.77
C GLU A 524 -28.95 -40.95 -27.18
N ALA A 525 -27.96 -40.10 -26.89
CA ALA A 525 -28.15 -38.79 -26.29
C ALA A 525 -27.06 -37.79 -26.71
N SER A 526 -27.47 -36.60 -27.18
CA SER A 526 -26.57 -35.49 -27.44
C SER A 526 -26.00 -34.87 -26.16
N ILE A 527 -24.70 -34.58 -26.17
CA ILE A 527 -24.03 -33.66 -25.25
C ILE A 527 -23.39 -32.51 -26.04
N THR A 528 -23.30 -31.33 -25.45
CA THR A 528 -22.63 -30.18 -26.07
C THR A 528 -21.38 -29.82 -25.30
N VAL A 529 -20.23 -29.84 -25.96
CA VAL A 529 -18.93 -29.49 -25.38
C VAL A 529 -18.16 -28.61 -26.36
N ASP A 530 -17.56 -27.51 -25.89
CA ASP A 530 -16.85 -26.51 -26.71
C ASP A 530 -17.64 -26.04 -27.96
N ASN A 531 -18.95 -25.79 -27.79
CA ASN A 531 -19.91 -25.44 -28.84
C ASN A 531 -20.03 -26.48 -29.99
N LYS A 532 -19.63 -27.73 -29.77
CA LYS A 532 -19.88 -28.88 -30.64
C LYS A 532 -20.87 -29.83 -29.99
N GLU A 533 -21.79 -30.36 -30.79
CA GLU A 533 -22.72 -31.40 -30.37
C GLU A 533 -22.13 -32.79 -30.69
N PHE A 534 -22.10 -33.68 -29.69
CA PHE A 534 -21.64 -35.06 -29.80
C PHE A 534 -22.76 -36.02 -29.40
N ASN A 535 -23.14 -36.93 -30.28
CA ASN A 535 -24.20 -37.90 -30.04
C ASN A 535 -23.63 -39.19 -29.42
N ILE A 536 -23.90 -39.43 -28.14
CA ILE A 536 -23.38 -40.55 -27.37
C ILE A 536 -24.38 -41.70 -27.39
N GLN A 537 -23.97 -42.84 -27.97
CA GLN A 537 -24.81 -44.04 -28.02
C GLN A 537 -24.74 -44.83 -26.71
N LYS A 538 -25.82 -45.54 -26.35
CA LYS A 538 -25.88 -46.37 -25.14
C LYS A 538 -24.81 -47.47 -25.09
N THR A 539 -24.28 -47.90 -26.24
CA THR A 539 -23.14 -48.84 -26.35
C THR A 539 -21.79 -48.24 -25.97
N MET A 540 -21.71 -46.92 -25.78
CA MET A 540 -20.50 -46.18 -25.39
C MET A 540 -20.44 -45.92 -23.88
N ILE A 541 -21.54 -46.16 -23.15
CA ILE A 541 -21.60 -46.12 -21.69
C ILE A 541 -21.65 -47.56 -21.17
N ARG A 542 -20.73 -47.91 -20.28
CA ARG A 542 -20.60 -49.27 -19.74
C ARG A 542 -21.62 -49.53 -18.63
N GLU A 543 -21.76 -48.57 -17.72
CA GLU A 543 -22.66 -48.59 -16.57
C GLU A 543 -22.85 -47.16 -16.04
N ILE A 544 -23.98 -46.89 -15.39
CA ILE A 544 -24.17 -45.68 -14.58
C ILE A 544 -24.22 -46.16 -13.13
N LYS A 545 -23.16 -45.90 -12.38
CA LYS A 545 -23.04 -46.34 -10.98
C LYS A 545 -23.84 -45.42 -10.09
N ARG A 546 -24.57 -46.02 -9.16
CA ARG A 546 -25.33 -45.33 -8.10
C ARG A 546 -24.91 -45.95 -6.77
N TYR A 547 -24.16 -45.22 -5.95
CA TYR A 547 -23.61 -45.72 -4.69
C TYR A 547 -23.54 -44.63 -3.63
N LYS A 548 -23.56 -45.03 -2.35
CA LYS A 548 -23.33 -44.10 -1.24
C LYS A 548 -21.83 -44.00 -0.97
N LYS A 549 -21.32 -42.77 -0.87
CA LYS A 549 -19.95 -42.47 -0.46
C LYS A 549 -19.99 -41.73 0.88
N GLU A 550 -19.25 -42.22 1.85
CA GLU A 550 -18.95 -41.48 3.08
C GLU A 550 -17.89 -40.41 2.77
N ILE A 551 -18.13 -39.17 3.18
CA ILE A 551 -17.17 -38.08 3.10
C ILE A 551 -16.88 -37.53 4.50
N HIS A 552 -15.59 -37.38 4.82
CA HIS A 552 -15.12 -36.80 6.08
C HIS A 552 -14.64 -35.35 5.90
N VAL A 553 -14.45 -34.91 4.66
CA VAL A 553 -14.01 -33.55 4.30
C VAL A 553 -14.90 -33.00 3.18
N ARG A 554 -15.12 -31.68 3.18
CA ARG A 554 -15.63 -30.94 2.03
C ARG A 554 -14.49 -30.14 1.39
N ASP A 555 -14.50 -30.07 0.06
CA ASP A 555 -13.72 -29.05 -0.66
C ASP A 555 -14.39 -27.69 -0.44
N VAL A 556 -13.59 -26.64 -0.26
CA VAL A 556 -14.05 -25.28 0.02
C VAL A 556 -13.32 -24.31 -0.90
N GLU A 557 -14.06 -23.46 -1.62
CA GLU A 557 -13.54 -22.24 -2.23
C GLU A 557 -13.51 -21.16 -1.14
N PRO A 558 -12.33 -20.75 -0.64
CA PRO A 558 -12.27 -19.77 0.44
C PRO A 558 -12.78 -18.41 -0.03
N HIS A 559 -13.49 -17.70 0.86
CA HIS A 559 -13.71 -16.28 0.68
C HIS A 559 -12.47 -15.50 1.17
N VAL A 560 -12.16 -14.39 0.52
CA VAL A 560 -11.01 -13.55 0.87
C VAL A 560 -11.47 -12.23 1.48
N ILE A 561 -10.95 -11.91 2.67
CA ILE A 561 -11.03 -10.56 3.23
C ILE A 561 -9.68 -9.87 2.99
N GLU A 562 -9.70 -8.73 2.30
CA GLU A 562 -8.52 -7.97 1.88
C GLU A 562 -8.48 -6.58 2.54
N PRO A 563 -7.64 -6.40 3.57
CA PRO A 563 -7.15 -5.08 3.97
C PRO A 563 -5.97 -4.62 3.10
N SER A 564 -6.21 -3.71 2.15
CA SER A 564 -5.19 -3.09 1.29
C SER A 564 -4.85 -1.67 1.77
N PHE A 565 -3.61 -1.46 2.19
CA PHE A 565 -3.14 -0.22 2.83
C PHE A 565 -2.33 0.66 1.86
N GLY A 566 -2.86 1.85 1.55
CA GLY A 566 -2.19 2.89 0.76
C GLY A 566 -1.12 3.64 1.56
N VAL A 567 0.06 3.03 1.77
CA VAL A 567 1.11 3.53 2.68
C VAL A 567 1.49 5.00 2.43
N GLY A 568 1.54 5.43 1.17
CA GLY A 568 1.81 6.83 0.79
C GLY A 568 0.72 7.82 1.22
N ARG A 569 -0.56 7.43 1.14
CA ARG A 569 -1.71 8.23 1.59
C ARG A 569 -1.78 8.31 3.10
N ILE A 570 -1.61 7.17 3.78
CA ILE A 570 -1.52 7.09 5.25
C ILE A 570 -0.42 8.03 5.76
N MET A 571 0.78 7.97 5.16
CA MET A 571 1.91 8.84 5.52
C MET A 571 1.60 10.32 5.30
N TYR A 572 0.94 10.70 4.20
CA TYR A 572 0.52 12.08 3.95
C TYR A 572 -0.46 12.58 5.02
N ALA A 573 -1.54 11.85 5.26
CA ALA A 573 -2.57 12.24 6.22
C ALA A 573 -2.03 12.30 7.65
N VAL A 574 -1.21 11.32 8.06
CA VAL A 574 -0.51 11.33 9.37
C VAL A 574 0.38 12.56 9.51
N LEU A 575 1.15 12.95 8.47
CA LEU A 575 1.96 14.18 8.51
C LEU A 575 1.08 15.43 8.68
N GLU A 576 -0.02 15.53 7.95
CA GLU A 576 -0.94 16.68 8.06
C GLU A 576 -1.61 16.75 9.43
N HIS A 577 -2.08 15.61 9.96
CA HIS A 577 -2.68 15.51 11.30
C HIS A 577 -1.69 15.92 12.40
N ASN A 578 -0.40 15.62 12.21
CA ASN A 578 0.65 15.87 13.19
C ASN A 578 1.40 17.20 13.00
N PHE A 579 1.16 17.95 11.93
CA PHE A 579 1.79 19.26 11.72
C PHE A 579 1.24 20.29 12.72
N LYS A 580 2.14 20.95 13.47
CA LYS A 580 1.83 21.95 14.49
C LYS A 580 2.77 23.14 14.39
N ILE A 581 2.35 24.27 14.95
CA ILE A 581 3.13 25.50 15.11
C ILE A 581 3.30 25.75 16.61
N ARG A 582 4.40 26.38 17.05
CA ARG A 582 4.58 26.80 18.44
C ARG A 582 3.86 28.11 18.73
N GLU A 583 3.21 28.18 19.88
CA GLU A 583 2.66 29.43 20.40
C GLU A 583 3.77 30.48 20.56
N GLY A 584 3.48 31.72 20.18
CA GLY A 584 4.43 32.85 20.22
C GLY A 584 5.51 32.88 19.14
N ASP A 585 5.72 31.82 18.35
CA ASP A 585 6.68 31.81 17.24
C ASP A 585 6.18 30.99 16.04
N GLU A 586 5.53 31.68 15.11
CA GLU A 586 5.03 31.13 13.85
C GLU A 586 6.11 30.55 12.91
N GLN A 587 7.41 30.78 13.18
CA GLN A 587 8.51 30.19 12.40
C GLN A 587 8.97 28.85 12.99
N ARG A 588 8.48 28.45 14.16
CA ARG A 588 8.82 27.19 14.83
C ARG A 588 7.68 26.18 14.61
N THR A 589 7.70 25.58 13.42
CA THR A 589 6.92 24.40 13.08
C THR A 589 7.48 23.15 13.78
N TRP A 590 6.62 22.17 14.02
CA TRP A 590 7.02 20.87 14.55
C TRP A 590 6.02 19.78 14.18
N LEU A 591 6.48 18.53 14.21
CA LEU A 591 5.68 17.34 13.90
C LEU A 591 5.44 16.52 15.17
N SER A 592 4.18 16.30 15.51
CA SER A 592 3.73 15.61 16.74
C SER A 592 3.72 14.06 16.68
N LEU A 593 4.35 13.46 15.66
CA LEU A 593 4.38 12.02 15.40
C LEU A 593 4.67 11.16 16.65
N PRO A 594 3.98 10.03 16.87
CA PRO A 594 4.27 9.12 17.97
C PRO A 594 5.74 8.65 18.00
N PRO A 595 6.36 8.46 19.18
CA PRO A 595 7.75 8.02 19.28
C PRO A 595 8.07 6.72 18.51
N ALA A 596 7.10 5.80 18.46
CA ALA A 596 7.20 4.56 17.69
C ALA A 596 7.49 4.79 16.19
N VAL A 597 6.90 5.82 15.57
CA VAL A 597 7.03 6.11 14.12
C VAL A 597 7.92 7.30 13.77
N ALA A 598 8.38 8.07 14.76
CA ALA A 598 9.32 9.17 14.51
C ALA A 598 10.63 8.64 13.85
N PRO A 599 11.12 9.23 12.73
CA PRO A 599 12.27 8.67 11.99
C PRO A 599 13.57 8.57 12.79
N VAL A 600 13.81 9.54 13.66
CA VAL A 600 14.93 9.57 14.61
C VAL A 600 14.34 9.73 16.01
N LYS A 601 14.69 8.82 16.93
CA LYS A 601 14.09 8.73 18.27
C LYS A 601 14.68 9.72 19.27
N CYS A 602 15.98 10.00 19.17
CA CYS A 602 16.69 10.85 20.12
C CYS A 602 17.62 11.85 19.42
N SER A 603 17.81 13.02 20.03
CA SER A 603 18.88 13.95 19.69
C SER A 603 19.85 14.10 20.86
N VAL A 604 21.16 14.15 20.59
CA VAL A 604 22.20 14.34 21.61
C VAL A 604 22.87 15.68 21.37
N LEU A 605 22.78 16.58 22.35
CA LEU A 605 23.00 18.01 22.18
C LEU A 605 23.99 18.55 23.24
N PRO A 606 25.26 18.79 22.91
CA PRO A 606 26.15 19.52 23.83
C PRO A 606 25.71 20.99 23.92
N LEU A 607 25.56 21.57 25.11
CA LEU A 607 25.01 22.92 25.31
C LEU A 607 25.79 24.00 24.52
N SER A 608 27.11 23.83 24.41
CA SER A 608 28.03 24.68 23.65
C SER A 608 29.11 23.83 22.96
N LYS A 609 30.11 24.46 22.33
CA LYS A 609 31.27 23.78 21.73
C LYS A 609 32.40 23.49 22.74
N ASN A 610 32.11 23.36 24.03
CA ASN A 610 33.11 22.93 25.01
C ASN A 610 33.56 21.49 24.71
N LYS A 611 34.88 21.25 24.69
CA LYS A 611 35.48 19.94 24.42
C LYS A 611 35.14 18.91 25.49
N GLU A 612 34.92 19.35 26.73
CA GLU A 612 34.58 18.49 27.88
C GLU A 612 33.24 17.77 27.70
N PHE A 613 32.32 18.34 26.91
CA PHE A 613 31.06 17.68 26.58
C PHE A 613 31.24 16.48 25.62
N ALA A 614 32.35 16.42 24.86
CA ALA A 614 32.52 15.43 23.80
C ALA A 614 32.55 13.98 24.32
N GLN A 615 33.15 13.73 25.49
CA GLN A 615 33.18 12.38 26.08
C GLN A 615 31.78 11.90 26.48
N PHE A 616 30.95 12.79 27.04
CA PHE A 616 29.58 12.49 27.47
C PHE A 616 28.64 12.32 26.27
N VAL A 617 28.77 13.17 25.24
CA VAL A 617 28.06 13.03 23.96
C VAL A 617 28.41 11.70 23.27
N LYS A 618 29.69 11.31 23.26
CA LYS A 618 30.13 10.03 22.71
C LYS A 618 29.54 8.85 23.48
N LYS A 619 29.65 8.83 24.82
CA LYS A 619 29.09 7.76 25.67
C LYS A 619 27.59 7.58 25.43
N LEU A 620 26.83 8.67 25.39
CA LEU A 620 25.39 8.64 25.11
C LEU A 620 25.08 8.10 23.70
N SER A 621 25.85 8.49 22.68
CA SER A 621 25.67 8.00 21.32
C SER A 621 25.97 6.50 21.20
N GLU A 622 27.03 6.01 21.86
CA GLU A 622 27.37 4.59 21.92
C GLU A 622 26.26 3.79 22.63
N CYS A 623 25.85 4.17 23.84
CA CYS A 623 24.79 3.47 24.57
C CYS A 623 23.38 3.59 23.96
N LEU A 624 23.10 4.61 23.15
CA LEU A 624 21.86 4.66 22.33
C LEU A 624 21.95 3.70 21.13
N THR A 625 23.14 3.51 20.55
CA THR A 625 23.38 2.51 19.49
C THR A 625 23.19 1.09 20.02
N GLU A 626 23.73 0.79 21.21
CA GLU A 626 23.63 -0.52 21.89
C GLU A 626 22.19 -0.94 22.26
N LEU A 627 21.22 -0.02 22.19
CA LEU A 627 19.80 -0.27 22.50
C LEU A 627 18.88 -0.18 21.27
N ASP A 628 19.45 -0.17 20.06
CA ASP A 628 18.79 0.01 18.76
C ASP A 628 18.00 1.32 18.63
N ILE A 629 18.42 2.38 19.35
CA ILE A 629 17.73 3.67 19.35
C ILE A 629 18.33 4.58 18.28
N SER A 630 17.62 4.75 17.16
CA SER A 630 18.03 5.70 16.11
C SER A 630 18.11 7.11 16.69
N HIS A 631 19.28 7.73 16.58
CA HIS A 631 19.56 9.01 17.23
C HIS A 631 20.46 9.89 16.36
N LYS A 632 20.54 11.19 16.70
CA LYS A 632 21.36 12.16 15.99
C LYS A 632 22.10 13.09 16.93
N VAL A 633 23.41 13.19 16.78
CA VAL A 633 24.22 14.25 17.41
C VAL A 633 24.06 15.55 16.62
N ASP A 634 23.89 16.67 17.31
CA ASP A 634 23.93 18.02 16.71
C ASP A 634 24.79 18.96 17.58
N ASP A 635 26.08 19.01 17.24
CA ASP A 635 27.15 19.80 17.84
C ASP A 635 27.35 21.17 17.15
N SER A 636 26.45 21.52 16.22
CA SER A 636 26.60 22.69 15.36
C SER A 636 26.55 24.02 16.14
N SER A 637 27.08 25.10 15.55
CA SER A 637 27.22 26.41 16.19
C SER A 637 25.90 27.19 16.40
N GLY A 638 24.75 26.50 16.48
CA GLY A 638 23.48 27.10 16.85
C GLY A 638 23.27 27.12 18.37
N SER A 639 22.56 28.12 18.87
CA SER A 639 22.04 28.10 20.24
C SER A 639 21.17 26.86 20.47
N ILE A 640 21.11 26.36 21.71
CA ILE A 640 20.37 25.14 22.03
C ILE A 640 18.90 25.21 21.61
N GLY A 641 18.24 26.37 21.77
CA GLY A 641 16.87 26.60 21.28
C GLY A 641 16.71 26.54 19.75
N ARG A 642 17.74 26.91 18.97
CA ARG A 642 17.76 26.75 17.50
C ARG A 642 18.03 25.30 17.09
N ARG A 643 18.80 24.54 17.87
CA ARG A 643 18.99 23.10 17.64
C ARG A 643 17.71 22.33 17.97
N TYR A 644 17.09 22.59 19.12
CA TYR A 644 15.76 22.07 19.46
C TYR A 644 14.70 22.43 18.40
N ALA A 645 14.71 23.63 17.82
CA ALA A 645 13.78 23.97 16.75
C ALA A 645 13.92 23.04 15.53
N ARG A 646 15.15 22.72 15.10
CA ARG A 646 15.40 21.81 13.97
C ARG A 646 15.11 20.34 14.30
N THR A 647 15.27 19.91 15.56
CA THR A 647 14.93 18.53 15.96
C THR A 647 13.42 18.34 16.04
N ASP A 648 12.69 19.35 16.54
CA ASP A 648 11.23 19.39 16.59
C ASP A 648 10.60 19.42 15.17
N GLU A 649 11.20 20.20 14.25
CA GLU A 649 10.81 20.30 12.83
C GLU A 649 10.84 18.93 12.13
N ILE A 650 11.86 18.10 12.40
CA ILE A 650 11.99 16.73 11.86
C ILE A 650 11.44 15.64 12.78
N ALA A 651 10.48 16.01 13.64
CA ALA A 651 9.70 15.11 14.50
C ALA A 651 10.46 14.34 15.59
N ILE A 652 11.72 14.66 15.92
CA ILE A 652 12.47 13.92 16.96
C ILE A 652 11.77 14.08 18.32
N PRO A 653 11.30 13.00 18.97
CA PRO A 653 10.45 13.09 20.15
C PRO A 653 11.24 13.42 21.43
N PHE A 654 12.52 13.07 21.50
CA PHE A 654 13.35 13.24 22.69
C PHE A 654 14.70 13.92 22.39
N GLY A 655 15.17 14.78 23.29
CA GLY A 655 16.49 15.41 23.20
C GLY A 655 17.23 15.37 24.52
N ILE A 656 18.43 14.77 24.53
CA ILE A 656 19.33 14.77 25.68
C ILE A 656 20.30 15.95 25.53
N THR A 657 20.30 16.87 26.51
CA THR A 657 21.28 17.97 26.55
C THR A 657 22.36 17.71 27.60
N VAL A 658 23.61 17.72 27.14
CA VAL A 658 24.82 17.67 27.96
C VAL A 658 25.25 19.11 28.26
N ASP A 659 25.29 19.50 29.53
CA ASP A 659 25.58 20.86 29.96
C ASP A 659 26.72 20.93 31.00
N PHE A 660 26.94 22.13 31.56
CA PHE A 660 28.01 22.32 32.54
C PHE A 660 27.77 21.54 33.83
N ASP A 661 26.53 21.30 34.24
CA ASP A 661 26.22 20.44 35.38
C ASP A 661 26.52 18.96 35.07
N THR A 662 26.52 18.52 33.80
CA THR A 662 27.00 17.18 33.42
C THR A 662 28.49 17.01 33.69
N VAL A 663 29.30 18.05 33.48
CA VAL A 663 30.76 18.02 33.68
C VAL A 663 31.14 18.30 35.14
N ASN A 664 30.53 19.32 35.75
CA ASN A 664 30.94 19.90 37.04
C ASN A 664 30.36 19.19 38.27
N LYS A 665 29.43 18.24 38.10
CA LYS A 665 28.78 17.53 39.21
C LYS A 665 28.94 16.02 39.08
N GLU A 666 29.10 15.37 40.23
CA GLU A 666 28.96 13.93 40.41
C GLU A 666 27.73 13.65 41.30
N PRO A 667 26.91 12.63 40.99
CA PRO A 667 26.96 11.78 39.81
C PRO A 667 26.60 12.55 38.52
N HIS A 668 27.28 12.21 37.42
CA HIS A 668 27.09 12.88 36.13
C HIS A 668 25.64 12.74 35.63
N SER A 669 24.99 13.89 35.41
CA SER A 669 23.59 13.96 34.98
C SER A 669 23.42 14.90 33.79
N ALA A 670 22.43 14.61 32.96
CA ALA A 670 22.08 15.38 31.77
C ALA A 670 20.57 15.61 31.74
N THR A 671 20.09 16.60 30.98
CA THR A 671 18.65 16.83 30.85
C THR A 671 18.07 15.97 29.72
N LEU A 672 16.83 15.53 29.89
CA LEU A 672 16.02 14.91 28.86
C LEU A 672 14.82 15.81 28.59
N ARG A 673 14.66 16.25 27.35
CA ARG A 673 13.53 17.03 26.86
C ARG A 673 12.58 16.14 26.08
N GLU A 674 11.28 16.34 26.29
CA GLU A 674 10.23 15.82 25.41
C GLU A 674 9.75 16.90 24.44
N ARG A 675 9.52 16.48 23.19
CA ARG A 675 9.18 17.37 22.08
C ARG A 675 7.85 18.08 22.28
N ASN A 676 6.78 17.39 22.69
CA ASN A 676 5.43 17.95 22.62
C ASN A 676 5.27 19.11 23.61
N SER A 677 5.44 18.82 24.90
CA SER A 677 5.37 19.77 26.01
C SER A 677 6.55 20.75 26.07
N THR A 678 7.67 20.41 25.44
CA THR A 678 8.98 21.07 25.55
C THR A 678 9.63 21.03 26.93
N ARG A 679 9.00 20.37 27.92
CA ARG A 679 9.46 20.26 29.31
C ARG A 679 10.66 19.33 29.41
N GLN A 680 11.41 19.48 30.50
CA GLN A 680 12.67 18.78 30.74
C GLN A 680 12.69 18.17 32.13
N ILE A 681 13.28 16.98 32.22
CA ILE A 681 13.69 16.32 33.47
C ILE A 681 15.22 16.23 33.51
N ARG A 682 15.82 15.95 34.67
CA ARG A 682 17.25 15.63 34.80
C ARG A 682 17.43 14.24 35.40
N ALA A 683 18.27 13.42 34.79
CA ALA A 683 18.58 12.06 35.26
C ALA A 683 20.07 11.75 35.11
N GLN A 684 20.53 10.67 35.75
CA GLN A 684 21.91 10.19 35.59
C GLN A 684 22.17 9.79 34.14
N ILE A 685 23.36 10.08 33.63
CA ILE A 685 23.68 9.90 32.20
C ILE A 685 23.52 8.45 31.72
N ASP A 686 23.71 7.48 32.62
CA ASP A 686 23.63 6.04 32.34
C ASP A 686 22.21 5.47 32.41
N GLU A 687 21.26 6.19 33.02
CA GLU A 687 19.83 5.82 32.97
C GLU A 687 19.15 6.29 31.68
N LEU A 688 19.63 7.40 31.09
CA LEU A 688 18.96 8.10 29.98
C LEU A 688 18.71 7.24 28.73
N PRO A 689 19.65 6.42 28.23
CA PRO A 689 19.40 5.56 27.07
C PRO A 689 18.27 4.54 27.32
N SER A 690 18.17 4.02 28.55
CA SER A 690 17.10 3.10 28.97
C SER A 690 15.75 3.81 29.10
N ILE A 691 15.72 5.02 29.67
CA ILE A 691 14.51 5.85 29.74
C ILE A 691 13.97 6.14 28.33
N VAL A 692 14.84 6.58 27.40
CA VAL A 692 14.47 6.83 26.01
C VAL A 692 13.98 5.55 25.32
N SER A 693 14.67 4.42 25.51
CA SER A 693 14.25 3.12 24.94
C SER A 693 12.85 2.71 25.41
N ASN A 694 12.54 2.87 26.70
CA ASN A 694 11.22 2.54 27.26
C ASN A 694 10.12 3.50 26.77
N LEU A 695 10.41 4.81 26.66
CA LEU A 695 9.48 5.81 26.08
C LEU A 695 9.19 5.53 24.60
N VAL A 696 10.22 5.20 23.80
CA VAL A 696 10.10 4.88 22.37
C VAL A 696 9.28 3.61 22.14
N ARG A 697 9.51 2.59 22.98
CA ARG A 697 8.80 1.30 22.94
C ARG A 697 7.44 1.32 23.65
N GLY A 698 6.95 2.49 24.07
CA GLY A 698 5.63 2.67 24.70
C GLY A 698 5.45 1.98 26.07
N LYS A 699 6.55 1.61 26.74
CA LYS A 699 6.54 0.92 28.04
C LYS A 699 6.30 1.86 29.23
N VAL A 700 6.56 3.14 29.04
CA VAL A 700 6.31 4.25 29.98
C VAL A 700 5.88 5.48 29.19
N THR A 701 5.10 6.33 29.82
CA THR A 701 4.66 7.63 29.30
C THR A 701 5.58 8.76 29.75
N TRP A 702 5.51 9.91 29.07
CA TRP A 702 6.26 11.09 29.50
C TRP A 702 5.81 11.58 30.90
N SER A 703 4.51 11.51 31.20
CA SER A 703 3.95 11.92 32.50
C SER A 703 4.49 11.10 33.67
N GLU A 704 4.71 9.79 33.49
CA GLU A 704 5.33 8.94 34.52
C GLU A 704 6.82 9.27 34.73
N ILE A 705 7.53 9.64 33.67
CA ILE A 705 8.92 10.10 33.74
C ILE A 705 9.03 11.46 34.44
N GLU A 706 8.14 12.41 34.14
CA GLU A 706 8.04 13.68 34.89
C GLU A 706 7.70 13.47 36.36
N ALA A 707 6.76 12.58 36.67
CA ALA A 707 6.38 12.25 38.05
C ALA A 707 7.52 11.58 38.83
N LYS A 708 8.38 10.79 38.17
CA LYS A 708 9.52 10.11 38.80
C LYS A 708 10.74 11.02 39.02
N TYR A 709 11.08 11.87 38.05
CA TYR A 709 12.34 12.64 38.06
C TYR A 709 12.17 14.13 38.42
N GLY A 710 10.94 14.66 38.39
CA GLY A 710 10.67 16.08 38.60
C GLY A 710 11.08 16.97 37.42
N LEU A 711 10.65 18.23 37.45
CA LEU A 711 11.01 19.20 36.42
C LEU A 711 12.42 19.78 36.65
N PHE A 712 13.13 19.99 35.54
CA PHE A 712 14.39 20.73 35.51
C PHE A 712 14.14 22.23 35.41
N GLU A 713 14.41 22.98 36.48
CA GLU A 713 14.17 24.42 36.57
C GLU A 713 15.36 25.26 36.04
N GLY A 714 16.59 24.73 36.06
CA GLY A 714 17.79 25.39 35.53
C GLY A 714 19.09 24.66 35.89
N GLN A 715 20.19 25.01 35.21
CA GLN A 715 21.54 24.55 35.59
C GLN A 715 22.10 25.44 36.72
N GLU A 716 22.88 24.86 37.64
CA GLU A 716 23.49 25.61 38.75
C GLU A 716 24.93 26.08 38.46
N THR A 717 25.62 25.43 37.53
CA THR A 717 27.00 25.77 37.14
C THR A 717 27.09 26.32 35.71
N GLY A 718 28.25 26.87 35.38
CA GLY A 718 28.59 27.35 34.04
C GLY A 718 30.00 26.93 33.65
N ALA A 719 30.57 27.58 32.64
CA ALA A 719 31.99 27.44 32.33
C ALA A 719 32.84 27.87 33.55
N LYS A 720 33.80 27.03 33.93
CA LYS A 720 34.79 27.24 34.98
C LYS A 720 36.19 27.10 34.38
#